data_AF-A0A031IBP0-F1
#
_entry.id   AF-A0A031IBP0-F1
#
_cell.length_a   1.000
_cell.length_b   1.000
_cell.length_c   1.000
_cell.angle_alpha   90.00
_cell.angle_beta   90.00
_cell.angle_gamma   90.00
#
_symmetry.space_group_name_H-M   'P 1'
#
loop_
_entity.id
_entity.type
_entity.pdbx_description
1 polymer ?
#
loop_
_entity_poly.entity_id
_entity_poly.type
_entity_poly.pdbx_seq_one_letter_code
_entity_poly.pdbx_strand_id
1 'polypeptide(L)'
;MIDMKEVLDVIGSSDNVYYALRSSYEKPSHSYRLRRTVNRGAPLYTSELYLMILKEKRIPSAEEFSEDFVTSFFPRGDRDSAKMQAKYAYKALLTDIHFYFQLLESKLFDKVEMSFSHDIFAKSDVLVVKNGVPIGLQLFSGDEAYVKTKSISLERIKHRLSYRLYAMPLKLRENHLDASDNPMSLYEKEDVQEVLGLFSREMDIVEEKLKPESDVDRFVMLPRRQEAVTAIEEAGKPRKVLASHSVIFGGKMDSAEFESLRRDGVEVHHIPIDVPGITPFRVIDGDALSLRGKEEYLKRHGHLSSRFNYNQYVVEHANPNQHIAINASAGSGKTTTLIARIMYLLDMGLVDGLDQIAMITFTNEAANNMEESLAKRLIQRFKLTGNPIYMKHINDLRRMDILTIPSFGKNILTRFGQYLGFGSGFRVSKMTMERRRMIERMFEEVLHEKAVENPFDGMWYFEAREFLESVWDKFEQKGVISDDLSKMKMCESESDFTKSVIEILKKSDEELFRFKIENDTIGISDLTRFMKLIRENGAPIAELSDRYRYLFVDEFQDTDISQIQSIVSIIAATNIRLIAVGDVKQGIYRFRGADSSAFNVLDKMMNHHRLDQPVTYRLDENFRSSERLVVRMEDHFSAWRRSPLKLLPEGEGRMVSRKKTDQSGECLFLKNDQIDMDEIKMRLDEVSRGDESKGNKVMAILVRRNGEAKKIGDMIRGDGRIKNFEVRMNGTLFESAAARDLLILINSWVYPERRDALHALSETAYAKTDNSHPQMFELVNEKRLSATNTSLSLHESWRESRERLKFSPLLPVIDSFIEKSNYKAHLREKEVSEVDITQYELNLHKIMMSIHETFADEPIDILTLHEWLEMQVATNREADEAELDDASFDGNPVRVLTVHRAKGLQFDTVLIPYTTNAIVRRDDGDVNDTIVHVSSTGKIEFAWRRVKHVKNKKVIDFKTSQYESLRTGENEEQLREETRLLYVAMTRAEERLFIYEMDDKRQTGDEPNTWKDLLKMARRS
;
A
#
# COMPACT_ATOMS: atom_id res chain seq x y z
N MET A 1 -17.22 36.46 7.01
CA MET A 1 -18.48 36.50 7.76
C MET A 1 -19.54 35.85 6.89
N ILE A 2 -20.00 34.65 7.26
CA ILE A 2 -21.06 33.94 6.55
C ILE A 2 -22.39 34.52 7.01
N ASP A 3 -23.29 34.83 6.07
CA ASP A 3 -24.63 35.31 6.37
C ASP A 3 -25.40 34.23 7.15
N MET A 4 -25.67 34.52 8.42
CA MET A 4 -26.37 33.66 9.37
C MET A 4 -27.77 33.25 8.88
N LYS A 5 -28.33 33.98 7.90
CA LYS A 5 -29.65 33.73 7.32
C LYS A 5 -29.67 32.50 6.41
N GLU A 6 -28.63 32.26 5.60
CA GLU A 6 -28.53 31.05 4.76
C GLU A 6 -28.32 29.78 5.59
N VAL A 7 -27.60 29.88 6.73
CA VAL A 7 -27.42 28.76 7.66
C VAL A 7 -28.70 28.49 8.48
N LEU A 8 -29.58 29.47 8.63
CA LEU A 8 -30.92 29.29 9.21
C LEU A 8 -31.88 28.57 8.26
N ASP A 9 -31.81 28.86 6.96
CA ASP A 9 -32.67 28.24 5.94
C ASP A 9 -32.29 26.77 5.65
N VAL A 10 -31.00 26.40 5.77
CA VAL A 10 -30.54 25.01 5.57
C VAL A 10 -31.00 24.05 6.68
N ILE A 11 -31.13 24.54 7.91
CA ILE A 11 -31.50 23.72 9.08
C ILE A 11 -33.03 23.68 9.28
N GLY A 12 -33.76 24.69 8.80
CA GLY A 12 -35.21 24.82 9.04
C GLY A 12 -36.11 24.01 8.11
N SER A 13 -35.60 23.30 7.10
CA SER A 13 -36.47 22.58 6.15
C SER A 13 -36.78 21.14 6.60
N SER A 14 -38.07 20.81 6.58
CA SER A 14 -38.68 19.50 6.89
C SER A 14 -38.08 18.31 6.14
N ASP A 15 -37.46 18.58 4.99
CA ASP A 15 -37.10 17.57 4.00
C ASP A 15 -35.80 16.85 4.37
N ASN A 16 -34.91 17.48 5.13
CA ASN A 16 -33.66 16.87 5.59
C ASN A 16 -33.86 15.92 6.78
N VAL A 17 -34.82 16.23 7.66
CA VAL A 17 -35.26 15.31 8.72
C VAL A 17 -35.99 14.11 8.10
N TYR A 18 -36.76 14.32 7.02
CA TYR A 18 -37.35 13.23 6.24
C TYR A 18 -36.30 12.33 5.59
N TYR A 19 -35.19 12.91 5.10
CA TYR A 19 -34.08 12.15 4.52
C TYR A 19 -33.37 11.29 5.57
N ALA A 20 -33.09 11.85 6.76
CA ALA A 20 -32.52 11.11 7.89
C ALA A 20 -33.41 9.95 8.36
N LEU A 21 -34.73 10.17 8.47
CA LEU A 21 -35.71 9.13 8.82
C LEU A 21 -35.82 8.02 7.77
N ARG A 22 -35.71 8.37 6.48
CA ARG A 22 -35.80 7.40 5.39
C ARG A 22 -34.59 6.46 5.37
N SER A 23 -33.41 6.96 5.74
CA SER A 23 -32.18 6.15 5.89
C SER A 23 -32.17 5.26 7.13
N SER A 24 -33.00 5.54 8.15
CA SER A 24 -33.10 4.71 9.35
C SER A 24 -34.07 3.53 9.21
N TYR A 25 -34.76 3.38 8.07
CA TYR A 25 -35.94 2.49 7.90
C TYR A 25 -35.84 1.46 6.77
N GLU A 26 -34.69 0.80 6.59
CA GLU A 26 -34.65 -0.48 5.88
C GLU A 26 -34.35 -1.62 6.86
N LYS A 27 -35.40 -2.41 7.14
CA LYS A 27 -35.48 -3.49 8.14
C LYS A 27 -34.45 -4.60 7.90
N PRO A 28 -33.96 -5.23 8.99
CA PRO A 28 -33.99 -6.68 9.13
C PRO A 28 -35.22 -7.08 9.95
N SER A 29 -35.89 -8.14 9.50
CA SER A 29 -36.89 -8.87 10.27
C SER A 29 -36.28 -9.35 11.58
N HIS A 30 -36.77 -8.93 12.75
CA HIS A 30 -36.91 -9.70 14.00
C HIS A 30 -37.70 -8.85 15.02
N SER A 31 -38.60 -9.49 15.79
CA SER A 31 -39.50 -8.84 16.74
C SER A 31 -38.80 -8.55 18.08
N TYR A 32 -38.76 -7.29 18.52
CA TYR A 32 -38.33 -6.94 19.87
C TYR A 32 -39.49 -7.10 20.87
N ARG A 33 -39.31 -7.93 21.90
CA ARG A 33 -40.14 -7.91 23.12
C ARG A 33 -39.57 -6.88 24.08
N LEU A 34 -40.40 -5.94 24.51
CA LEU A 34 -40.16 -5.04 25.64
C LEU A 34 -39.79 -5.84 26.90
N ARG A 35 -38.54 -5.74 27.35
CA ARG A 35 -38.19 -6.06 28.73
C ARG A 35 -38.17 -4.77 29.54
N ARG A 36 -39.06 -4.68 30.52
CA ARG A 36 -38.92 -3.79 31.66
C ARG A 36 -37.70 -4.25 32.46
N THR A 37 -36.70 -3.40 32.59
CA THR A 37 -35.73 -3.49 33.69
C THR A 37 -35.54 -2.10 34.27
N VAL A 38 -36.27 -1.86 35.35
CA VAL A 38 -35.96 -0.87 36.37
C VAL A 38 -35.03 -1.54 37.39
N ASN A 39 -34.02 -0.78 37.81
CA ASN A 39 -33.17 -0.91 38.99
C ASN A 39 -32.15 -2.05 39.10
N ARG A 40 -30.86 -1.67 39.04
CA ARG A 40 -29.89 -1.84 40.14
C ARG A 40 -28.60 -1.02 39.89
N GLY A 41 -28.49 0.12 40.59
CA GLY A 41 -27.24 0.51 41.27
C GLY A 41 -26.38 1.65 40.71
N ALA A 42 -26.47 2.01 39.43
CA ALA A 42 -25.68 3.12 38.87
C ALA A 42 -26.61 4.17 38.22
N PRO A 43 -26.51 5.46 38.57
CA PRO A 43 -27.22 6.54 37.90
C PRO A 43 -26.71 6.71 36.47
N LEU A 44 -27.61 7.01 35.54
CA LEU A 44 -27.29 7.20 34.12
C LEU A 44 -26.90 8.68 33.93
N TYR A 45 -25.68 8.95 33.47
CA TYR A 45 -25.15 10.31 33.31
C TYR A 45 -26.05 11.23 32.47
N THR A 46 -26.69 10.69 31.44
CA THR A 46 -27.58 11.41 30.53
C THR A 46 -28.86 11.84 31.23
N SER A 47 -29.45 10.98 32.06
CA SER A 47 -30.67 11.33 32.79
C SER A 47 -30.40 12.40 33.83
N GLU A 48 -29.27 12.32 34.53
CA GLU A 48 -28.88 13.32 35.52
C GLU A 48 -28.57 14.67 34.87
N LEU A 49 -27.81 14.68 33.76
CA LEU A 49 -27.53 15.91 33.04
C LEU A 49 -28.82 16.56 32.52
N TYR A 50 -29.74 15.76 31.97
CA TYR A 50 -31.04 16.23 31.52
C TYR A 50 -31.90 16.81 32.66
N LEU A 51 -31.98 16.13 33.82
CA LEU A 51 -32.70 16.61 34.99
C LEU A 51 -32.10 17.90 35.55
N MET A 52 -30.77 18.00 35.55
CA MET A 52 -30.06 19.20 35.99
C MET A 52 -30.33 20.38 35.06
N ILE A 53 -30.35 20.14 33.74
CA ILE A 53 -30.75 21.14 32.74
C ILE A 53 -32.20 21.61 32.95
N LEU A 54 -33.14 20.69 33.21
CA LEU A 54 -34.54 21.04 33.48
C LEU A 54 -34.70 21.86 34.77
N LYS A 55 -33.95 21.50 35.81
CA LYS A 55 -34.01 22.14 37.12
C LYS A 55 -33.41 23.55 37.07
N GLU A 56 -32.23 23.70 36.48
CA GLU A 56 -31.49 24.96 36.43
C GLU A 56 -31.92 25.85 35.25
N LYS A 57 -32.70 25.31 34.31
CA LYS A 57 -33.16 25.96 33.07
C LYS A 57 -32.04 26.50 32.17
N ARG A 58 -30.79 26.09 32.40
CA ARG A 58 -29.58 26.40 31.65
C ARG A 58 -28.70 25.16 31.51
N ILE A 59 -27.68 25.22 30.68
CA ILE A 59 -26.68 24.15 30.62
C ILE A 59 -25.73 24.28 31.81
N PRO A 60 -25.59 23.26 32.67
CA PRO A 60 -24.62 23.30 33.76
C PRO A 60 -23.21 23.12 33.21
N SER A 61 -22.20 23.80 33.74
CA SER A 61 -20.80 23.60 33.31
C SER A 61 -20.33 22.15 33.55
N ALA A 62 -19.27 21.73 32.85
CA ALA A 62 -18.71 20.38 33.04
C ALA A 62 -18.29 20.12 34.50
N GLU A 63 -17.85 21.18 35.21
CA GLU A 63 -17.48 21.13 36.62
C GLU A 63 -18.72 20.96 37.51
N GLU A 64 -19.75 21.81 37.31
CA GLU A 64 -21.01 21.76 38.05
C GLU A 64 -21.70 20.39 37.91
N PHE A 65 -21.79 19.86 36.69
CA PHE A 65 -22.36 18.53 36.45
C PHE A 65 -21.56 17.44 37.17
N SER A 66 -20.22 17.47 37.07
CA SER A 66 -19.39 16.47 37.73
C SER A 66 -19.48 16.52 39.26
N GLU A 67 -19.59 17.72 39.84
CA GLU A 67 -19.69 17.93 41.28
C GLU A 67 -21.06 17.50 41.82
N ASP A 68 -22.15 17.88 41.15
CA ASP A 68 -23.51 17.52 41.55
C ASP A 68 -23.75 16.02 41.40
N PHE A 69 -23.29 15.42 40.29
CA PHE A 69 -23.37 13.97 40.06
C PHE A 69 -22.61 13.19 41.14
N VAL A 70 -21.38 13.59 41.45
CA VAL A 70 -20.58 12.87 42.47
C VAL A 70 -21.13 13.10 43.88
N THR A 71 -21.67 14.29 44.18
CA THR A 71 -22.25 14.60 45.49
C THR A 71 -23.57 13.87 45.73
N SER A 72 -24.40 13.75 44.70
CA SER A 72 -25.72 13.10 44.76
C SER A 72 -25.64 11.57 44.86
N PHE A 73 -24.57 10.96 44.32
CA PHE A 73 -24.52 9.49 44.17
C PHE A 73 -23.30 8.80 44.80
N PHE A 74 -22.25 9.51 45.21
CA PHE A 74 -21.05 8.93 45.81
C PHE A 74 -20.80 9.43 47.26
N PRO A 75 -21.40 8.75 48.27
CA PRO A 75 -21.37 9.22 49.64
C PRO A 75 -19.98 9.13 50.32
N ARG A 76 -19.11 8.16 50.01
CA ARG A 76 -17.69 8.07 50.48
C ARG A 76 -16.85 7.13 49.58
N GLY A 77 -15.69 7.58 49.08
CA GLY A 77 -14.78 6.84 48.16
C GLY A 77 -14.03 7.77 47.20
N ASP A 78 -13.17 7.24 46.32
CA ASP A 78 -12.32 7.99 45.37
C ASP A 78 -13.15 8.86 44.39
N ARG A 79 -13.51 10.06 44.85
CA ARG A 79 -14.35 11.02 44.13
C ARG A 79 -13.64 11.60 42.91
N ASP A 80 -12.31 11.58 42.88
CA ASP A 80 -11.54 12.22 41.83
C ASP A 80 -11.63 11.43 40.51
N SER A 81 -11.58 10.10 40.57
CA SER A 81 -11.80 9.24 39.40
C SER A 81 -13.22 9.37 38.84
N ALA A 82 -14.24 9.45 39.70
CA ALA A 82 -15.64 9.59 39.28
C ALA A 82 -15.92 10.97 38.66
N LYS A 83 -15.36 12.05 39.23
CA LYS A 83 -15.44 13.40 38.65
C LYS A 83 -14.77 13.45 37.28
N MET A 84 -13.60 12.84 37.14
CA MET A 84 -12.87 12.80 35.88
C MET A 84 -13.67 12.08 34.78
N GLN A 85 -14.28 10.94 35.10
CA GLN A 85 -15.15 10.21 34.17
C GLN A 85 -16.41 10.99 33.78
N ALA A 86 -17.08 11.64 34.74
CA ALA A 86 -18.24 12.48 34.47
C ALA A 86 -17.90 13.65 33.53
N LYS A 87 -16.74 14.29 33.71
CA LYS A 87 -16.23 15.35 32.81
C LYS A 87 -15.94 14.84 31.40
N TYR A 88 -15.37 13.65 31.26
CA TYR A 88 -15.13 13.07 29.93
C TYR A 88 -16.44 12.71 29.21
N ALA A 89 -17.44 12.22 29.94
CA ALA A 89 -18.75 11.87 29.38
C ALA A 89 -19.56 13.11 28.96
N TYR A 90 -19.46 14.21 29.71
CA TYR A 90 -20.26 15.43 29.57
C TYR A 90 -20.37 15.95 28.12
N LYS A 91 -19.28 15.96 27.35
CA LYS A 91 -19.27 16.47 25.95
C LYS A 91 -20.15 15.64 25.00
N ALA A 92 -20.13 14.31 25.14
CA ALA A 92 -20.94 13.41 24.32
C ALA A 92 -22.43 13.55 24.70
N LEU A 93 -22.71 13.57 26.00
CA LEU A 93 -24.05 13.72 26.55
C LEU A 93 -24.73 15.02 26.12
N LEU A 94 -23.99 16.12 26.15
CA LEU A 94 -24.50 17.43 25.73
C LEU A 94 -24.86 17.46 24.25
N THR A 95 -24.11 16.75 23.42
CA THR A 95 -24.37 16.66 21.97
C THR A 95 -25.66 15.89 21.70
N ASP A 96 -25.88 14.76 22.39
CA ASP A 96 -27.09 13.94 22.24
C ASP A 96 -28.34 14.66 22.77
N ILE A 97 -28.21 15.36 23.91
CA ILE A 97 -29.29 16.18 24.47
C ILE A 97 -29.62 17.36 23.54
N HIS A 98 -28.62 18.00 22.94
CA HIS A 98 -28.86 19.06 21.97
C HIS A 98 -29.59 18.56 20.72
N PHE A 99 -29.20 17.39 20.20
CA PHE A 99 -29.87 16.78 19.07
C PHE A 99 -31.34 16.45 19.37
N TYR A 100 -31.63 15.96 20.58
CA TYR A 100 -33.00 15.74 21.05
C TYR A 100 -33.85 17.01 21.08
N PHE A 101 -33.32 18.12 21.61
CA PHE A 101 -34.04 19.40 21.60
C PHE A 101 -34.31 19.90 20.19
N GLN A 102 -33.38 19.71 19.25
CA GLN A 102 -33.63 20.05 17.84
C GLN A 102 -34.74 19.21 17.20
N LEU A 103 -34.85 17.92 17.55
CA LEU A 103 -35.92 17.06 17.06
C LEU A 103 -37.29 17.49 17.62
N LEU A 104 -37.37 17.83 18.91
CA LEU A 104 -38.57 18.39 19.53
C LEU A 104 -38.99 19.70 18.84
N GLU A 105 -38.05 20.62 18.65
CA GLU A 105 -38.31 21.93 18.02
C GLU A 105 -38.75 21.82 16.56
N SER A 106 -38.33 20.78 15.85
CA SER A 106 -38.67 20.61 14.44
C SER A 106 -40.18 20.52 14.20
N LYS A 107 -40.96 20.05 15.20
CA LYS A 107 -42.40 19.71 15.09
C LYS A 107 -42.72 18.75 13.94
N LEU A 108 -41.71 18.06 13.37
CA LEU A 108 -41.87 17.11 12.27
C LEU A 108 -42.33 15.73 12.72
N PHE A 109 -42.47 15.56 14.04
CA PHE A 109 -42.80 14.35 14.75
C PHE A 109 -43.96 14.64 15.71
N ASP A 110 -44.90 13.70 15.80
CA ASP A 110 -46.03 13.77 16.73
C ASP A 110 -45.56 13.62 18.18
N LYS A 111 -44.44 12.91 18.39
CA LYS A 111 -43.84 12.66 19.70
C LYS A 111 -42.33 12.44 19.56
N VAL A 112 -41.53 12.94 20.49
CA VAL A 112 -40.08 12.70 20.58
C VAL A 112 -39.76 12.33 22.04
N GLU A 113 -39.21 11.16 22.28
CA GLU A 113 -38.89 10.61 23.59
C GLU A 113 -37.41 10.21 23.66
N MET A 114 -36.67 10.66 24.67
CA MET A 114 -35.31 10.21 24.91
C MET A 114 -35.31 8.91 25.70
N SER A 115 -34.53 7.91 25.26
CA SER A 115 -34.33 6.66 25.98
C SER A 115 -33.06 6.73 26.83
N PHE A 116 -33.22 6.60 28.14
CA PHE A 116 -32.09 6.58 29.08
C PHE A 116 -31.56 5.15 29.36
N SER A 117 -32.10 4.13 28.70
CA SER A 117 -31.93 2.72 29.11
C SER A 117 -30.55 2.09 28.90
N HIS A 118 -29.61 2.72 28.17
CA HIS A 118 -28.34 2.09 27.73
C HIS A 118 -27.07 2.95 27.96
N ASP A 119 -27.07 3.79 28.98
CA ASP A 119 -26.02 4.80 29.24
C ASP A 119 -24.76 4.27 29.96
N ILE A 120 -24.13 3.22 29.42
CA ILE A 120 -22.82 2.74 29.93
C ILE A 120 -21.65 3.40 29.14
N PHE A 121 -21.94 4.09 28.04
CA PHE A 121 -20.95 4.70 27.15
C PHE A 121 -21.24 6.18 26.81
N ALA A 122 -22.04 6.88 27.62
CA ALA A 122 -22.36 8.31 27.45
C ALA A 122 -23.08 8.66 26.15
N LYS A 123 -23.99 7.79 25.67
CA LYS A 123 -24.82 8.04 24.48
C LYS A 123 -26.26 7.54 24.65
N SER A 124 -27.24 8.33 24.22
CA SER A 124 -28.67 8.04 24.35
C SER A 124 -29.37 7.85 22.99
N ASP A 125 -30.26 6.86 22.92
CA ASP A 125 -31.16 6.69 21.77
C ASP A 125 -32.35 7.66 21.87
N VAL A 126 -32.84 8.15 20.73
CA VAL A 126 -34.04 9.00 20.65
C VAL A 126 -35.13 8.27 19.88
N LEU A 127 -36.31 8.16 20.47
CA LEU A 127 -37.48 7.52 19.87
C LEU A 127 -38.45 8.61 19.41
N VAL A 128 -38.75 8.67 18.12
CA VAL A 128 -39.67 9.65 17.55
C VAL A 128 -40.90 8.96 16.98
N VAL A 129 -42.06 9.59 17.00
CA VAL A 129 -43.31 9.05 16.44
C VAL A 129 -43.78 9.98 15.34
N LYS A 130 -44.15 9.44 14.19
CA LYS A 130 -44.70 10.22 13.07
C LYS A 130 -45.87 9.48 12.43
N ASN A 131 -47.00 10.17 12.28
CA ASN A 131 -48.30 9.61 11.90
C ASN A 131 -48.71 8.39 12.76
N GLY A 132 -48.46 8.45 14.06
CA GLY A 132 -48.76 7.35 15.00
C GLY A 132 -47.86 6.11 14.87
N VAL A 133 -46.83 6.14 14.03
CA VAL A 133 -45.84 5.06 13.88
C VAL A 133 -44.58 5.40 14.68
N PRO A 134 -44.16 4.55 15.65
CA PRO A 134 -42.92 4.75 16.39
C PRO A 134 -41.70 4.41 15.53
N ILE A 135 -40.77 5.36 15.48
CA ILE A 135 -39.50 5.40 14.77
C ILE A 135 -38.37 5.49 15.78
N GLY A 136 -37.58 4.43 15.95
CA GLY A 136 -36.34 4.54 16.70
C GLY A 136 -35.29 5.26 15.85
N LEU A 137 -34.82 6.43 16.28
CA LEU A 137 -33.57 7.01 15.79
C LEU A 137 -32.45 6.48 16.68
N GLN A 138 -31.90 5.35 16.26
CA GLN A 138 -30.79 4.71 16.95
C GLN A 138 -29.49 5.41 16.55
N LEU A 139 -28.82 6.07 17.49
CA LEU A 139 -27.57 6.77 17.16
C LEU A 139 -26.39 5.80 17.01
N PHE A 140 -26.48 4.55 17.48
CA PHE A 140 -25.55 3.44 17.18
C PHE A 140 -26.22 2.07 17.35
N SER A 141 -26.02 1.12 16.43
CA SER A 141 -26.42 -0.28 16.58
C SER A 141 -25.34 -1.11 17.29
N GLY A 142 -25.72 -1.99 18.21
CA GLY A 142 -24.84 -3.08 18.65
C GLY A 142 -25.52 -4.05 19.62
N ASP A 143 -25.45 -5.35 19.33
CA ASP A 143 -25.85 -6.45 20.21
C ASP A 143 -24.67 -6.95 21.08
N GLU A 144 -24.84 -8.05 21.82
CA GLU A 144 -23.77 -8.65 22.65
C GLU A 144 -22.54 -9.12 21.87
N ALA A 145 -22.62 -9.36 20.56
CA ALA A 145 -21.44 -9.63 19.73
C ALA A 145 -20.61 -8.36 19.50
N TYR A 146 -21.26 -7.19 19.39
CA TYR A 146 -20.60 -5.88 19.26
C TYR A 146 -19.80 -5.48 20.51
N VAL A 147 -20.22 -5.89 21.71
CA VAL A 147 -19.47 -5.63 22.97
C VAL A 147 -18.14 -6.38 22.98
N LYS A 148 -18.09 -7.58 22.41
CA LYS A 148 -16.87 -8.41 22.30
C LYS A 148 -15.90 -7.89 21.24
N THR A 149 -16.39 -7.42 20.09
CA THR A 149 -15.56 -6.81 19.05
C THR A 149 -15.04 -5.43 19.47
N LYS A 150 -15.80 -4.69 20.29
CA LYS A 150 -15.43 -3.35 20.76
C LYS A 150 -14.47 -3.35 21.95
N SER A 151 -14.46 -4.40 22.78
CA SER A 151 -13.40 -4.59 23.79
C SER A 151 -12.04 -4.84 23.13
N ILE A 152 -12.01 -5.63 22.05
CA ILE A 152 -10.82 -5.82 21.20
C ILE A 152 -10.44 -4.53 20.43
N SER A 153 -11.43 -3.67 20.13
CA SER A 153 -11.19 -2.36 19.51
C SER A 153 -10.75 -1.28 20.51
N LEU A 154 -10.99 -1.44 21.82
CA LEU A 154 -10.68 -0.45 22.85
C LEU A 154 -9.19 -0.43 23.24
N GLU A 155 -8.47 -1.54 23.11
CA GLU A 155 -7.00 -1.54 23.22
C GLU A 155 -6.34 -0.85 22.01
N ARG A 156 -6.98 -0.89 20.83
CA ARG A 156 -6.57 -0.12 19.65
C ARG A 156 -6.87 1.39 19.74
N ILE A 157 -7.68 1.83 20.72
CA ILE A 157 -8.11 3.23 20.87
C ILE A 157 -7.12 4.09 21.68
N LYS A 158 -6.00 3.56 22.16
CA LYS A 158 -4.93 4.40 22.74
C LYS A 158 -4.12 5.20 21.72
N HIS A 159 -4.31 4.99 20.41
CA HIS A 159 -3.74 5.83 19.36
C HIS A 159 -4.82 6.41 18.43
N ARG A 160 -4.97 7.74 18.52
CA ARG A 160 -5.67 8.66 17.59
C ARG A 160 -7.11 8.30 17.20
N LEU A 161 -8.06 8.69 18.05
CA LEU A 161 -9.41 9.03 17.60
C LEU A 161 -9.40 10.43 16.95
N SER A 162 -9.36 10.46 15.63
CA SER A 162 -9.78 11.63 14.82
C SER A 162 -11.15 11.34 14.22
N TYR A 163 -12.18 11.22 15.06
CA TYR A 163 -13.56 11.32 14.58
C TYR A 163 -13.97 12.78 14.52
N ARG A 164 -14.52 13.22 13.38
CA ARG A 164 -15.24 14.50 13.29
C ARG A 164 -16.49 14.39 14.16
N LEU A 165 -16.50 15.05 15.31
CA LEU A 165 -17.72 15.44 15.98
C LEU A 165 -18.50 16.36 15.02
N TYR A 166 -19.72 15.98 14.65
CA TYR A 166 -20.65 16.91 14.02
C TYR A 166 -21.08 17.92 15.08
N ALA A 167 -20.37 19.04 15.17
CA ALA A 167 -20.84 20.18 15.93
C ALA A 167 -22.04 20.76 15.19
N MET A 168 -23.27 20.43 15.62
CA MET A 168 -24.41 21.23 15.22
C MET A 168 -24.23 22.64 15.81
N PRO A 169 -24.36 23.71 15.01
CA PRO A 169 -24.12 25.05 15.51
C PRO A 169 -25.13 25.41 16.58
N LEU A 170 -24.65 25.63 17.80
CA LEU A 170 -25.44 26.22 18.88
C LEU A 170 -25.89 27.62 18.45
N LYS A 171 -27.20 27.83 18.30
CA LYS A 171 -27.77 29.15 18.08
C LYS A 171 -28.30 29.66 19.41
N LEU A 172 -27.88 30.87 19.81
CA LEU A 172 -28.55 31.65 20.86
C LEU A 172 -30.02 31.76 20.48
N ARG A 173 -30.87 31.02 21.17
CA ARG A 173 -32.33 31.06 21.02
C ARG A 173 -32.93 31.18 22.40
N GLU A 174 -33.79 32.18 22.57
CA GLU A 174 -34.67 32.24 23.72
C GLU A 174 -35.87 31.33 23.43
N ASN A 175 -36.16 30.39 24.33
CA ASN A 175 -37.29 29.45 24.37
C ASN A 175 -37.12 28.08 23.69
N HIS A 176 -36.42 27.17 24.38
CA HIS A 176 -36.51 25.72 24.18
C HIS A 176 -37.73 25.15 24.88
N LEU A 177 -38.31 24.07 24.38
CA LEU A 177 -39.42 23.37 25.03
C LEU A 177 -38.93 22.07 25.67
N ASP A 178 -39.34 21.79 26.91
CA ASP A 178 -39.11 20.48 27.53
C ASP A 178 -40.07 19.41 27.00
N ALA A 179 -39.94 18.17 27.49
CA ALA A 179 -40.82 17.06 27.14
C ALA A 179 -42.31 17.25 27.51
N SER A 180 -42.63 18.32 28.25
CA SER A 180 -43.98 18.72 28.69
C SER A 180 -44.43 20.06 28.09
N ASP A 181 -43.78 20.52 27.01
CA ASP A 181 -44.04 21.79 26.32
C ASP A 181 -43.85 23.06 27.16
N ASN A 182 -43.02 23.02 28.22
CA ASN A 182 -42.68 24.23 28.99
C ASN A 182 -41.48 24.97 28.40
N PRO A 183 -41.52 26.31 28.30
CA PRO A 183 -40.41 27.12 27.80
C PRO A 183 -39.22 27.20 28.79
N MET A 184 -38.00 27.07 28.26
CA MET A 184 -36.70 27.10 28.95
C MET A 184 -35.66 27.91 28.16
N SER A 185 -34.66 28.49 28.84
CA SER A 185 -33.62 29.34 28.24
C SER A 185 -32.24 28.67 28.32
N LEU A 186 -31.98 27.70 27.44
CA LEU A 186 -30.83 26.79 27.56
C LEU A 186 -29.46 27.35 27.14
N TYR A 187 -29.43 28.37 26.29
CA TYR A 187 -28.18 28.88 25.71
C TYR A 187 -27.98 30.35 26.09
N GLU A 188 -27.50 30.60 27.31
CA GLU A 188 -26.96 31.92 27.64
C GLU A 188 -25.62 32.12 26.92
N LYS A 189 -25.19 33.39 26.84
CA LYS A 189 -23.99 33.76 26.06
C LYS A 189 -22.72 33.12 26.62
N GLU A 190 -22.68 32.87 27.93
CA GLU A 190 -21.60 32.16 28.62
C GLU A 190 -21.61 30.65 28.31
N ASP A 191 -22.78 30.01 28.29
CA ASP A 191 -22.92 28.56 27.99
C ASP A 191 -22.45 28.23 26.57
N VAL A 192 -22.78 29.09 25.60
CA VAL A 192 -22.34 28.93 24.21
C VAL A 192 -20.82 29.06 24.08
N GLN A 193 -20.20 29.95 24.87
CA GLN A 193 -18.74 30.09 24.89
C GLN A 193 -18.05 28.91 25.55
N GLU A 194 -18.61 28.33 26.61
CA GLU A 194 -18.07 27.12 27.26
C GLU A 194 -18.09 25.93 26.29
N VAL A 195 -19.22 25.72 25.60
CA VAL A 195 -19.36 24.65 24.63
C VAL A 195 -18.45 24.85 23.42
N LEU A 196 -18.38 26.07 22.86
CA LEU A 196 -17.44 26.41 21.78
C LEU A 196 -15.97 26.29 22.23
N GLY A 197 -15.66 26.59 23.50
CA GLY A 197 -14.34 26.42 24.11
C GLY A 197 -13.91 24.95 24.21
N LEU A 198 -14.85 24.05 24.51
CA LEU A 198 -14.64 22.60 24.57
C LEU A 198 -14.46 21.94 23.20
N PHE A 199 -15.01 22.54 22.14
CA PHE A 199 -14.83 22.09 20.75
C PHE A 199 -13.63 22.75 20.05
N SER A 200 -13.18 23.92 20.49
CA SER A 200 -12.06 24.66 19.89
C SER A 200 -10.68 24.19 20.35
N ARG A 201 -10.52 23.62 21.56
CA ARG A 201 -9.21 23.15 22.06
C ARG A 201 -8.62 21.92 21.34
N GLU A 202 -9.40 21.21 20.53
CA GLU A 202 -8.92 20.14 19.62
C GLU A 202 -8.90 20.58 18.15
N MET A 203 -9.34 21.81 17.88
CA MET A 203 -9.13 22.45 16.58
C MET A 203 -7.97 23.41 16.76
N ASP A 204 -6.75 22.96 16.44
CA ASP A 204 -5.71 23.86 15.94
C ASP A 204 -6.26 24.52 14.66
N ILE A 205 -7.13 25.49 14.82
CA ILE A 205 -7.29 26.57 13.87
C ILE A 205 -6.02 27.38 14.09
N VAL A 206 -4.94 26.95 13.44
CA VAL A 206 -3.95 27.89 12.98
C VAL A 206 -4.75 28.91 12.18
N GLU A 207 -4.98 30.09 12.77
CA GLU A 207 -5.22 31.29 11.98
C GLU A 207 -3.98 31.46 11.10
N GLU A 208 -3.95 30.76 9.97
CA GLU A 208 -3.22 31.24 8.82
C GLU A 208 -3.84 32.59 8.49
N LYS A 209 -3.28 33.63 9.10
CA LYS A 209 -3.22 34.94 8.49
C LYS A 209 -2.78 34.69 7.07
N LEU A 210 -3.74 34.82 6.14
CA LEU A 210 -3.52 34.85 4.71
C LEU A 210 -2.31 35.74 4.44
N LYS A 211 -1.14 35.11 4.27
CA LYS A 211 0.03 35.79 3.76
C LYS A 211 -0.35 36.20 2.35
N PRO A 212 -0.33 37.50 2.00
CA PRO A 212 -0.29 37.86 0.60
C PRO A 212 1.05 37.34 0.07
N GLU A 213 1.02 36.65 -1.07
CA GLU A 213 2.18 36.07 -1.78
C GLU A 213 2.55 34.63 -1.39
N SER A 214 1.85 33.67 -2.01
CA SER A 214 2.44 32.45 -2.59
C SER A 214 1.43 31.78 -3.54
N ASP A 215 1.94 31.11 -4.56
CA ASP A 215 1.26 30.49 -5.72
C ASP A 215 0.12 29.51 -5.38
N VAL A 216 -1.03 30.02 -4.92
CA VAL A 216 -2.22 29.20 -4.69
C VAL A 216 -3.21 29.41 -5.82
N ASP A 217 -3.30 28.40 -6.70
CA ASP A 217 -4.46 28.16 -7.55
C ASP A 217 -5.72 28.13 -6.68
N ARG A 218 -6.54 29.18 -6.81
CA ARG A 218 -7.73 29.39 -5.98
C ARG A 218 -8.87 28.50 -6.48
N PHE A 219 -9.18 27.44 -5.72
CA PHE A 219 -10.44 26.71 -5.84
C PHE A 219 -11.63 27.64 -5.58
N VAL A 220 -12.49 27.86 -6.58
CA VAL A 220 -13.83 28.46 -6.39
C VAL A 220 -14.78 27.83 -7.41
N MET A 221 -15.89 27.22 -6.96
CA MET A 221 -16.99 26.79 -7.83
C MET A 221 -18.37 27.06 -7.21
N LEU A 222 -19.27 27.50 -8.11
CA LEU A 222 -20.73 27.66 -8.12
C LEU A 222 -21.48 28.00 -6.81
N PRO A 223 -21.99 29.23 -6.67
CA PRO A 223 -23.26 29.48 -6.00
C PRO A 223 -24.41 29.02 -6.89
N ARG A 224 -25.37 28.29 -6.31
CA ARG A 224 -26.71 28.10 -6.90
C ARG A 224 -27.28 29.48 -7.24
N ARG A 225 -27.46 29.81 -8.53
CA ARG A 225 -28.47 30.82 -8.88
C ARG A 225 -29.84 30.19 -8.66
N GLN A 226 -30.47 30.62 -7.58
CA GLN A 226 -31.92 30.65 -7.44
C GLN A 226 -32.49 31.31 -8.70
N GLU A 227 -33.34 30.60 -9.44
CA GLU A 227 -34.49 31.21 -10.10
C GLU A 227 -35.53 30.13 -10.45
N ALA A 228 -36.71 30.33 -9.86
CA ALA A 228 -38.04 29.93 -10.32
C ALA A 228 -38.29 28.45 -10.67
N VAL A 229 -38.81 27.73 -9.67
CA VAL A 229 -39.93 26.82 -9.88
C VAL A 229 -41.08 27.64 -10.48
N THR A 230 -41.22 27.63 -11.80
CA THR A 230 -42.47 27.87 -12.53
C THR A 230 -42.25 27.59 -14.02
N ALA A 231 -42.43 26.33 -14.43
CA ALA A 231 -43.13 25.95 -15.66
C ALA A 231 -43.39 24.45 -15.63
N ILE A 232 -44.65 24.08 -15.43
CA ILE A 232 -45.16 22.78 -15.86
C ILE A 232 -45.43 22.89 -17.37
N GLU A 233 -45.13 21.79 -18.08
CA GLU A 233 -45.50 21.45 -19.47
C GLU A 233 -44.78 22.16 -20.63
N GLU A 234 -43.88 21.42 -21.30
CA GLU A 234 -44.17 20.83 -22.62
C GLU A 234 -43.10 19.79 -23.00
N ALA A 235 -43.47 18.89 -23.90
CA ALA A 235 -42.90 17.56 -24.11
C ALA A 235 -41.40 17.51 -24.50
N GLY A 236 -40.69 16.57 -23.88
CA GLY A 236 -40.00 15.56 -24.69
C GLY A 236 -38.50 15.69 -24.95
N LYS A 237 -37.70 16.38 -24.13
CA LYS A 237 -36.24 16.15 -24.02
C LYS A 237 -35.71 16.70 -22.68
N PRO A 238 -35.15 15.88 -21.75
CA PRO A 238 -34.38 16.44 -20.65
C PRO A 238 -33.12 17.07 -21.24
N ARG A 239 -32.96 18.39 -21.07
CA ARG A 239 -31.67 19.05 -21.28
C ARG A 239 -30.69 18.44 -20.27
N LYS A 240 -29.83 17.54 -20.74
CA LYS A 240 -28.65 17.07 -20.01
C LYS A 240 -27.89 18.32 -19.54
N VAL A 241 -27.83 18.54 -18.23
CA VAL A 241 -26.84 19.43 -17.65
C VAL A 241 -25.50 18.71 -17.86
N LEU A 242 -24.78 19.06 -18.92
CA LEU A 242 -23.41 18.65 -19.14
C LEU A 242 -22.56 19.44 -18.13
N ALA A 243 -22.29 18.83 -16.98
CA ALA A 243 -21.24 19.29 -16.10
C ALA A 243 -19.92 18.96 -16.80
N SER A 244 -19.24 19.97 -17.34
CA SER A 244 -17.96 19.76 -18.00
C SER A 244 -16.89 19.35 -16.99
N HIS A 245 -16.15 18.27 -17.27
CA HIS A 245 -15.11 17.71 -16.42
C HIS A 245 -13.91 18.65 -16.25
N SER A 246 -13.43 19.23 -17.35
CA SER A 246 -12.32 20.19 -17.38
C SER A 246 -12.48 21.26 -18.48
N VAL A 247 -12.12 22.52 -18.17
CA VAL A 247 -12.01 23.59 -19.17
C VAL A 247 -10.61 24.18 -19.19
N ILE A 248 -10.04 24.32 -20.37
CA ILE A 248 -8.77 25.04 -20.58
C ILE A 248 -9.10 26.40 -21.18
N PHE A 249 -8.61 27.48 -20.58
CA PHE A 249 -8.74 28.82 -21.12
C PHE A 249 -7.36 29.41 -21.44
N GLY A 250 -7.12 29.66 -22.73
CA GLY A 250 -5.97 30.40 -23.21
C GLY A 250 -6.33 31.88 -23.39
N GLY A 251 -5.71 32.79 -22.64
CA GLY A 251 -6.01 34.23 -22.73
C GLY A 251 -5.40 35.06 -21.60
N LYS A 252 -5.80 36.34 -21.48
CA LYS A 252 -5.43 37.15 -20.31
C LYS A 252 -6.30 36.78 -19.10
N MET A 253 -5.69 36.80 -17.92
CA MET A 253 -6.32 36.41 -16.65
C MET A 253 -7.51 37.32 -16.25
N ASP A 254 -7.56 38.54 -16.77
CA ASP A 254 -8.59 39.56 -16.53
C ASP A 254 -9.70 39.59 -17.61
N SER A 255 -9.67 38.66 -18.57
CA SER A 255 -10.66 38.66 -19.64
C SER A 255 -12.07 38.42 -19.10
N ALA A 256 -13.06 39.14 -19.66
CA ALA A 256 -14.47 38.98 -19.29
C ALA A 256 -14.97 37.53 -19.48
N GLU A 257 -14.36 36.80 -20.41
CA GLU A 257 -14.64 35.38 -20.67
C GLU A 257 -14.08 34.46 -19.58
N PHE A 258 -12.83 34.68 -19.12
CA PHE A 258 -12.27 33.97 -17.97
C PHE A 258 -13.09 34.20 -16.70
N GLU A 259 -13.45 35.46 -16.42
CA GLU A 259 -14.30 35.82 -15.29
C GLU A 259 -15.71 35.23 -15.42
N SER A 260 -16.25 35.09 -16.64
CA SER A 260 -17.52 34.40 -16.87
C SER A 260 -17.41 32.91 -16.55
N LEU A 261 -16.41 32.21 -17.09
CA LEU A 261 -16.19 30.77 -16.82
C LEU A 261 -15.97 30.50 -15.33
N ARG A 262 -15.28 31.41 -14.65
CA ARG A 262 -15.08 31.37 -13.19
C ARG A 262 -16.37 31.64 -12.42
N ARG A 263 -17.20 32.59 -12.86
CA ARG A 263 -18.53 32.88 -12.26
C ARG A 263 -19.53 31.76 -12.47
N ASP A 264 -19.44 31.08 -13.62
CA ASP A 264 -20.19 29.86 -13.94
C ASP A 264 -19.62 28.63 -13.23
N GLY A 265 -18.60 28.84 -12.37
CA GLY A 265 -17.95 27.85 -11.52
C GLY A 265 -17.57 26.60 -12.29
N VAL A 266 -16.84 26.82 -13.38
CA VAL A 266 -16.20 25.77 -14.16
C VAL A 266 -14.72 25.69 -13.74
N GLU A 267 -14.12 24.50 -13.74
CA GLU A 267 -12.69 24.32 -13.42
C GLU A 267 -11.89 24.77 -14.63
N VAL A 268 -11.25 25.93 -14.52
CA VAL A 268 -10.53 26.55 -15.63
C VAL A 268 -9.02 26.42 -15.41
N HIS A 269 -8.36 25.62 -16.25
CA HIS A 269 -6.91 25.63 -16.41
C HIS A 269 -6.52 26.85 -17.26
N HIS A 270 -5.93 27.87 -16.63
CA HIS A 270 -5.51 29.08 -17.32
C HIS A 270 -4.13 28.95 -17.96
N ILE A 271 -4.01 29.36 -19.23
CA ILE A 271 -2.73 29.41 -19.95
C ILE A 271 -2.55 30.82 -20.52
N PRO A 272 -1.50 31.57 -20.13
CA PRO A 272 -1.29 32.94 -20.58
C PRO A 272 -0.82 32.99 -22.04
N ILE A 273 -1.55 33.73 -22.89
CA ILE A 273 -1.18 33.97 -24.30
C ILE A 273 -0.23 35.17 -24.39
N ASP A 274 1.05 34.87 -24.51
CA ASP A 274 2.12 35.88 -24.69
C ASP A 274 2.56 36.04 -26.16
N VAL A 275 2.00 35.25 -27.08
CA VAL A 275 2.37 35.26 -28.51
C VAL A 275 1.47 36.23 -29.30
N PRO A 276 2.03 37.25 -29.97
CA PRO A 276 1.24 38.15 -30.81
C PRO A 276 0.54 37.40 -31.95
N GLY A 277 -0.78 37.53 -32.05
CA GLY A 277 -1.58 36.96 -33.15
C GLY A 277 -2.44 35.73 -32.81
N ILE A 278 -2.39 35.21 -31.58
CA ILE A 278 -3.29 34.14 -31.11
C ILE A 278 -4.49 34.76 -30.39
N THR A 279 -5.70 34.48 -30.87
CA THR A 279 -6.95 34.89 -30.20
C THR A 279 -7.23 34.00 -28.98
N PRO A 280 -7.79 34.55 -27.88
CA PRO A 280 -8.22 33.75 -26.73
C PRO A 280 -9.09 32.56 -27.14
N PHE A 281 -8.96 31.45 -26.43
CA PHE A 281 -9.66 30.21 -26.77
C PHE A 281 -10.03 29.39 -25.53
N ARG A 282 -11.06 28.56 -25.69
CA ARG A 282 -11.48 27.55 -24.72
C ARG A 282 -11.43 26.13 -25.31
N VAL A 283 -11.10 25.16 -24.47
CA VAL A 283 -11.25 23.72 -24.74
C VAL A 283 -12.08 23.13 -23.60
N ILE A 284 -13.11 22.36 -23.94
CA ILE A 284 -14.04 21.78 -22.96
C ILE A 284 -14.05 20.27 -23.18
N ASP A 285 -13.66 19.48 -22.19
CA ASP A 285 -13.73 18.00 -22.22
C ASP A 285 -13.18 17.32 -23.49
N GLY A 286 -12.18 17.92 -24.12
CA GLY A 286 -11.55 17.44 -25.35
C GLY A 286 -12.11 18.06 -26.64
N ASP A 287 -13.29 18.67 -26.58
CA ASP A 287 -13.90 19.35 -27.72
C ASP A 287 -13.21 20.70 -27.99
N ALA A 288 -12.91 20.94 -29.27
CA ALA A 288 -12.23 22.12 -29.86
C ALA A 288 -10.69 22.11 -30.02
N LEU A 289 -10.01 20.99 -29.75
CA LEU A 289 -8.57 20.82 -30.05
C LEU A 289 -8.23 20.75 -31.55
N SER A 290 -9.21 20.47 -32.42
CA SER A 290 -9.03 20.28 -33.87
C SER A 290 -8.92 21.59 -34.70
N LEU A 291 -8.99 22.76 -34.06
CA LEU A 291 -8.86 24.06 -34.74
C LEU A 291 -7.38 24.48 -34.86
N ARG A 292 -6.90 24.73 -36.10
CA ARG A 292 -5.50 25.06 -36.45
C ARG A 292 -4.86 26.08 -35.50
N GLY A 293 -3.75 25.68 -34.87
CA GLY A 293 -2.89 26.54 -34.02
C GLY A 293 -3.08 26.36 -32.50
N LYS A 294 -4.27 25.95 -32.04
CA LYS A 294 -4.56 25.79 -30.59
C LYS A 294 -3.86 24.58 -29.98
N GLU A 295 -3.87 23.44 -30.67
CA GLU A 295 -3.17 22.23 -30.25
C GLU A 295 -1.66 22.47 -30.15
N GLU A 296 -1.06 23.11 -31.16
CA GLU A 296 0.37 23.43 -31.16
C GLU A 296 0.72 24.44 -30.06
N TYR A 297 -0.17 25.40 -29.80
CA TYR A 297 -0.02 26.33 -28.70
C TYR A 297 -0.12 25.64 -27.33
N LEU A 298 -1.08 24.72 -27.12
CA LEU A 298 -1.20 23.94 -25.89
C LEU A 298 -0.02 22.96 -25.69
N LYS A 299 0.48 22.34 -26.76
CA LYS A 299 1.72 21.57 -26.74
C LYS A 299 2.91 22.43 -26.30
N ARG A 300 2.97 23.68 -26.78
CA ARG A 300 4.07 24.60 -26.47
C ARG A 300 3.93 25.31 -25.13
N HIS A 301 2.73 25.62 -24.64
CA HIS A 301 2.50 26.52 -23.50
C HIS A 301 1.57 25.95 -22.42
N GLY A 302 0.97 24.78 -22.63
CA GLY A 302 0.11 24.13 -21.63
C GLY A 302 0.81 23.97 -20.28
N HIS A 303 2.11 23.71 -20.34
CA HIS A 303 2.96 23.61 -19.17
C HIS A 303 3.08 24.85 -18.28
N LEU A 304 2.56 26.01 -18.69
CA LEU A 304 2.58 27.23 -17.87
C LEU A 304 1.58 27.16 -16.70
N SER A 305 0.65 26.20 -16.71
CA SER A 305 -0.23 25.92 -15.58
C SER A 305 0.34 24.79 -14.70
N SER A 306 0.31 25.01 -13.39
CA SER A 306 0.85 24.12 -12.34
C SER A 306 0.30 22.68 -12.36
N ARG A 307 -0.95 22.50 -12.83
CA ARG A 307 -1.70 21.23 -12.85
C ARG A 307 -2.04 20.73 -14.25
N PHE A 308 -1.64 21.45 -15.29
CA PHE A 308 -2.01 21.13 -16.66
C PHE A 308 -0.75 20.80 -17.48
N ASN A 309 -0.62 19.53 -17.85
CA ASN A 309 0.29 19.09 -18.88
C ASN A 309 -0.52 18.54 -20.05
N TYR A 310 -0.24 19.04 -21.25
CA TYR A 310 -0.89 18.59 -22.49
C TYR A 310 -0.85 17.07 -22.63
N ASN A 311 0.25 16.41 -22.27
CA ASN A 311 0.39 14.97 -22.39
C ASN A 311 -0.52 14.20 -21.41
N GLN A 312 -0.64 14.67 -20.16
CA GLN A 312 -1.55 14.06 -19.18
C GLN A 312 -3.01 14.28 -19.58
N TYR A 313 -3.33 15.48 -20.07
CA TYR A 313 -4.65 15.83 -20.58
C TYR A 313 -5.08 14.95 -21.75
N VAL A 314 -4.18 14.71 -22.71
CA VAL A 314 -4.45 13.86 -23.88
C VAL A 314 -4.73 12.41 -23.46
N VAL A 315 -4.05 11.91 -22.43
CA VAL A 315 -4.33 10.59 -21.86
C VAL A 315 -5.69 10.55 -21.16
N GLU A 316 -5.97 11.56 -20.33
CA GLU A 316 -7.23 11.70 -19.60
C GLU A 316 -8.44 11.74 -20.55
N HIS A 317 -8.32 12.38 -21.71
CA HIS A 317 -9.39 12.56 -22.71
C HIS A 317 -9.28 11.62 -23.91
N ALA A 318 -8.39 10.61 -23.85
CA ALA A 318 -8.24 9.63 -24.91
C ALA A 318 -9.57 8.92 -25.23
N ASN A 319 -9.72 8.40 -26.46
CA ASN A 319 -10.97 7.73 -26.84
C ASN A 319 -11.26 6.53 -25.90
N PRO A 320 -12.43 6.49 -25.23
CA PRO A 320 -12.76 5.43 -24.27
C PRO A 320 -12.92 4.05 -24.89
N ASN A 321 -13.10 3.95 -26.21
CA ASN A 321 -13.27 2.67 -26.90
C ASN A 321 -11.97 2.03 -27.37
N GLN A 322 -10.82 2.67 -27.13
CA GLN A 322 -9.51 2.19 -27.56
C GLN A 322 -8.73 1.55 -26.42
N HIS A 323 -7.83 0.62 -26.76
CA HIS A 323 -6.77 0.19 -25.84
C HIS A 323 -5.73 1.31 -25.75
N ILE A 324 -5.17 1.50 -24.56
CA ILE A 324 -4.26 2.61 -24.26
C ILE A 324 -2.97 2.05 -23.65
N ALA A 325 -1.83 2.48 -24.17
CA ALA A 325 -0.51 2.23 -23.59
C ALA A 325 0.16 3.57 -23.27
N ILE A 326 0.59 3.78 -22.02
CA ILE A 326 1.18 5.04 -21.57
C ILE A 326 2.61 4.76 -21.13
N ASN A 327 3.58 5.27 -21.90
CA ASN A 327 4.99 5.26 -21.52
C ASN A 327 5.31 6.54 -20.75
N ALA A 328 5.65 6.40 -19.48
CA ALA A 328 5.72 7.52 -18.56
C ALA A 328 7.02 7.52 -17.77
N SER A 329 7.79 8.59 -17.89
CA SER A 329 9.09 8.73 -17.24
C SER A 329 8.98 8.84 -15.71
N ALA A 330 10.13 8.83 -15.03
CA ALA A 330 10.17 9.01 -13.57
C ALA A 330 9.61 10.37 -13.18
N GLY A 331 8.77 10.40 -12.15
CA GLY A 331 8.20 11.66 -11.64
C GLY A 331 7.18 12.33 -12.57
N SER A 332 6.63 11.62 -13.57
CA SER A 332 5.70 12.21 -14.56
C SER A 332 4.24 12.26 -14.16
N GLY A 333 3.91 11.93 -12.90
CA GLY A 333 2.54 11.89 -12.41
C GLY A 333 1.69 10.76 -13.01
N LYS A 334 2.28 9.55 -13.19
CA LYS A 334 1.57 8.34 -13.64
C LYS A 334 0.27 8.09 -12.87
N THR A 335 0.38 7.95 -11.55
CA THR A 335 -0.73 7.77 -10.62
C THR A 335 -1.78 8.87 -10.75
N THR A 336 -1.35 10.14 -10.79
CA THR A 336 -2.25 11.29 -10.97
C THR A 336 -3.03 11.20 -12.29
N THR A 337 -2.36 10.80 -13.37
CA THR A 337 -2.96 10.65 -14.71
C THR A 337 -3.97 9.51 -14.74
N LEU A 338 -3.67 8.38 -14.09
CA LEU A 338 -4.60 7.25 -13.97
C LEU A 338 -5.86 7.61 -13.19
N ILE A 339 -5.70 8.29 -12.06
CA ILE A 339 -6.83 8.76 -11.24
C ILE A 339 -7.65 9.78 -12.03
N ALA A 340 -7.00 10.74 -12.71
CA ALA A 340 -7.70 11.70 -13.56
C ALA A 340 -8.52 11.00 -14.64
N ARG A 341 -7.96 9.98 -15.31
CA ARG A 341 -8.68 9.18 -16.29
C ARG A 341 -9.89 8.46 -15.70
N ILE A 342 -9.77 7.86 -14.51
CA ILE A 342 -10.91 7.22 -13.82
C ILE A 342 -12.00 8.26 -13.52
N MET A 343 -11.61 9.43 -13.01
CA MET A 343 -12.54 10.52 -12.73
C MET A 343 -13.24 11.02 -14.01
N TYR A 344 -12.52 11.12 -15.13
CA TYR A 344 -13.10 11.47 -16.43
C TYR A 344 -14.14 10.44 -16.88
N LEU A 345 -13.85 9.14 -16.76
CA LEU A 345 -14.79 8.08 -17.12
C LEU A 345 -16.08 8.14 -16.29
N LEU A 346 -15.98 8.47 -14.99
CA LEU A 346 -17.12 8.66 -14.10
C LEU A 346 -17.93 9.91 -14.46
N ASP A 347 -17.25 11.07 -14.55
CA ASP A 347 -17.90 12.36 -14.78
C ASP A 347 -18.61 12.42 -16.15
N MET A 348 -18.05 11.73 -17.16
CA MET A 348 -18.66 11.62 -18.50
C MET A 348 -19.76 10.55 -18.58
N GLY A 349 -20.03 9.80 -17.50
CA GLY A 349 -21.02 8.72 -17.48
C GLY A 349 -20.67 7.57 -18.42
N LEU A 350 -19.37 7.30 -18.62
CA LEU A 350 -18.88 6.17 -19.41
C LEU A 350 -18.83 4.88 -18.60
N VAL A 351 -18.85 5.01 -17.27
CA VAL A 351 -19.08 3.94 -16.29
C VAL A 351 -20.17 4.40 -15.30
N ASP A 352 -20.98 3.45 -14.83
CA ASP A 352 -22.07 3.73 -13.87
C ASP A 352 -21.61 3.73 -12.40
N GLY A 353 -20.44 3.10 -12.16
CA GLY A 353 -19.83 2.88 -10.86
C GLY A 353 -18.39 2.38 -11.01
N LEU A 354 -17.64 2.41 -9.90
CA LEU A 354 -16.24 1.99 -9.86
C LEU A 354 -16.08 0.47 -9.92
N ASP A 355 -17.12 -0.30 -9.62
CA ASP A 355 -17.17 -1.75 -9.77
C ASP A 355 -16.98 -2.22 -11.22
N GLN A 356 -17.21 -1.33 -12.20
CA GLN A 356 -16.95 -1.56 -13.62
C GLN A 356 -15.47 -1.41 -14.03
N ILE A 357 -14.59 -1.10 -13.08
CA ILE A 357 -13.16 -0.90 -13.31
C ILE A 357 -12.38 -1.89 -12.45
N ALA A 358 -11.52 -2.68 -13.08
CA ALA A 358 -10.48 -3.44 -12.38
C ALA A 358 -9.15 -2.71 -12.53
N MET A 359 -8.40 -2.59 -11.43
CA MET A 359 -7.05 -2.06 -11.42
C MET A 359 -6.08 -3.10 -10.87
N ILE A 360 -5.04 -3.37 -11.65
CA ILE A 360 -3.97 -4.31 -11.33
C ILE A 360 -2.69 -3.53 -11.03
N THR A 361 -2.05 -3.83 -9.91
CA THR A 361 -0.75 -3.30 -9.50
C THR A 361 0.27 -4.41 -9.26
N PHE A 362 1.56 -4.07 -9.21
CA PHE A 362 2.62 -5.04 -8.91
C PHE A 362 2.72 -5.37 -7.41
N THR A 363 2.41 -4.41 -6.53
CA THR A 363 2.49 -4.56 -5.08
C THR A 363 1.19 -4.17 -4.38
N ASN A 364 0.92 -4.78 -3.21
CA ASN A 364 -0.21 -4.41 -2.36
C ASN A 364 -0.09 -2.96 -1.87
N GLU A 365 1.12 -2.45 -1.67
CA GLU A 365 1.36 -1.06 -1.29
C GLU A 365 0.91 -0.08 -2.39
N ALA A 366 1.24 -0.37 -3.66
CA ALA A 366 0.77 0.42 -4.79
C ALA A 366 -0.77 0.39 -4.90
N ALA A 367 -1.41 -0.76 -4.64
CA ALA A 367 -2.87 -0.87 -4.61
C ALA A 367 -3.49 0.04 -3.53
N ASN A 368 -2.98 -0.03 -2.29
CA ASN A 368 -3.45 0.80 -1.18
C ASN A 368 -3.26 2.30 -1.46
N ASN A 369 -2.11 2.68 -2.00
CA ASN A 369 -1.82 4.08 -2.35
C ASN A 369 -2.77 4.60 -3.44
N MET A 370 -3.12 3.77 -4.43
CA MET A 370 -4.09 4.12 -5.46
C MET A 370 -5.50 4.27 -4.90
N GLU A 371 -5.93 3.37 -4.02
CA GLU A 371 -7.23 3.44 -3.33
C GLU A 371 -7.34 4.74 -2.51
N GLU A 372 -6.34 5.02 -1.68
CA GLU A 372 -6.32 6.22 -0.83
C GLU A 372 -6.30 7.51 -1.66
N SER A 373 -5.52 7.53 -2.74
CA SER A 373 -5.42 8.69 -3.64
C SER A 373 -6.73 8.95 -4.40
N LEU A 374 -7.40 7.89 -4.87
CA LEU A 374 -8.71 7.99 -5.53
C LEU A 374 -9.79 8.44 -4.52
N ALA A 375 -9.80 7.88 -3.31
CA ALA A 375 -10.70 8.29 -2.23
C ALA A 375 -10.53 9.78 -1.89
N LYS A 376 -9.28 10.23 -1.70
CA LYS A 376 -8.96 11.65 -1.47
C LYS A 376 -9.51 12.53 -2.60
N ARG A 377 -9.34 12.12 -3.86
CA ARG A 377 -9.82 12.89 -5.02
C ARG A 377 -11.35 12.95 -5.08
N LEU A 378 -12.04 11.84 -4.82
CA LEU A 378 -13.51 11.79 -4.77
C LEU A 378 -14.08 12.66 -3.63
N ILE A 379 -13.48 12.59 -2.43
CA ILE A 379 -13.86 13.43 -1.28
C ILE A 379 -13.65 14.91 -1.61
N GLN A 380 -12.52 15.26 -2.22
CA GLN A 380 -12.26 16.62 -2.66
C GLN A 380 -13.32 17.06 -3.68
N ARG A 381 -13.64 16.24 -4.68
CA ARG A 381 -14.66 16.55 -5.69
C ARG A 381 -16.04 16.72 -5.06
N PHE A 382 -16.41 15.89 -4.08
CA PHE A 382 -17.64 16.05 -3.29
C PHE A 382 -17.66 17.38 -2.51
N LYS A 383 -16.58 17.69 -1.77
CA LYS A 383 -16.46 18.93 -0.99
C LYS A 383 -16.55 20.18 -1.88
N LEU A 384 -16.02 20.10 -3.10
CA LEU A 384 -16.01 21.20 -4.05
C LEU A 384 -17.33 21.37 -4.80
N THR A 385 -17.97 20.27 -5.21
CA THR A 385 -19.17 20.31 -6.08
C THR A 385 -20.50 20.20 -5.31
N GLY A 386 -20.47 19.66 -4.09
CA GLY A 386 -21.67 19.29 -3.33
C GLY A 386 -22.51 18.18 -3.98
N ASN A 387 -22.04 17.55 -5.06
CA ASN A 387 -22.82 16.56 -5.80
C ASN A 387 -22.79 15.18 -5.09
N PRO A 388 -23.94 14.65 -4.62
CA PRO A 388 -23.99 13.39 -3.88
C PRO A 388 -23.54 12.17 -4.70
N ILE A 389 -23.45 12.27 -6.03
CA ILE A 389 -22.93 11.19 -6.87
C ILE A 389 -21.51 10.77 -6.47
N TYR A 390 -20.67 11.71 -6.04
CA TYR A 390 -19.31 11.40 -5.57
C TYR A 390 -19.32 10.64 -4.24
N MET A 391 -20.35 10.84 -3.39
CA MET A 391 -20.52 10.04 -2.18
C MET A 391 -20.95 8.60 -2.51
N LYS A 392 -21.79 8.43 -3.54
CA LYS A 392 -22.08 7.10 -4.10
C LYS A 392 -20.78 6.44 -4.59
N HIS A 393 -19.97 7.15 -5.38
CA HIS A 393 -18.69 6.62 -5.89
C HIS A 393 -17.69 6.28 -4.77
N ILE A 394 -17.65 7.05 -3.67
CA ILE A 394 -16.85 6.70 -2.48
C ILE A 394 -17.30 5.37 -1.87
N ASN A 395 -18.60 5.09 -1.83
CA ASN A 395 -19.10 3.79 -1.38
C ASN A 395 -18.79 2.68 -2.39
N ASP A 396 -18.89 2.97 -3.69
CA ASP A 396 -18.57 2.04 -4.77
C ASP A 396 -17.07 1.68 -4.80
N LEU A 397 -16.19 2.56 -4.30
CA LEU A 397 -14.74 2.32 -4.23
C LEU A 397 -14.41 1.01 -3.50
N ARG A 398 -15.18 0.65 -2.45
CA ARG A 398 -15.00 -0.64 -1.72
C ARG A 398 -15.31 -1.88 -2.56
N ARG A 399 -16.01 -1.70 -3.68
CA ARG A 399 -16.39 -2.77 -4.62
C ARG A 399 -15.50 -2.78 -5.87
N MET A 400 -14.69 -1.74 -6.05
CA MET A 400 -13.67 -1.68 -7.10
C MET A 400 -12.57 -2.68 -6.78
N ASP A 401 -12.20 -3.51 -7.75
CA ASP A 401 -11.09 -4.44 -7.56
C ASP A 401 -9.77 -3.71 -7.83
N ILE A 402 -9.10 -3.27 -6.76
CA ILE A 402 -7.73 -2.74 -6.79
C ILE A 402 -6.82 -3.81 -6.17
N LEU A 403 -6.15 -4.59 -7.01
CA LEU A 403 -5.53 -5.85 -6.61
C LEU A 403 -4.15 -6.01 -7.23
N THR A 404 -3.35 -6.92 -6.67
CA THR A 404 -2.16 -7.44 -7.37
C THR A 404 -2.54 -8.48 -8.42
N ILE A 405 -1.64 -8.76 -9.36
CA ILE A 405 -1.87 -9.77 -10.41
C ILE A 405 -2.29 -11.13 -9.85
N PRO A 406 -1.60 -11.72 -8.83
CA PRO A 406 -2.02 -13.01 -8.26
C PRO A 406 -3.39 -12.94 -7.60
N SER A 407 -3.72 -11.84 -6.92
CA SER A 407 -5.03 -11.66 -6.28
C SER A 407 -6.16 -11.54 -7.30
N PHE A 408 -5.92 -10.83 -8.42
CA PHE A 408 -6.84 -10.82 -9.55
C PHE A 408 -7.02 -12.23 -10.14
N GLY A 409 -5.92 -12.99 -10.25
CA GLY A 409 -5.96 -14.38 -10.69
C GLY A 409 -6.76 -15.30 -9.76
N LYS A 410 -6.59 -15.14 -8.44
CA LYS A 410 -7.40 -15.83 -7.44
C LYS A 410 -8.88 -15.52 -7.61
N ASN A 411 -9.26 -14.26 -7.80
CA ASN A 411 -10.67 -13.89 -8.00
C ASN A 411 -11.29 -14.55 -9.24
N ILE A 412 -10.52 -14.64 -10.34
CA ILE A 412 -11.00 -15.31 -11.55
C ILE A 412 -11.08 -16.83 -11.32
N LEU A 413 -10.09 -17.44 -10.68
CA LEU A 413 -10.12 -18.86 -10.30
C LEU A 413 -11.25 -19.19 -9.33
N THR A 414 -11.59 -18.33 -8.38
CA THR A 414 -12.74 -18.56 -7.49
C THR A 414 -14.05 -18.61 -8.29
N ARG A 415 -14.14 -17.87 -9.40
CA ARG A 415 -15.33 -17.84 -10.27
C ARG A 415 -15.36 -18.97 -11.30
N PHE A 416 -14.23 -19.32 -11.91
CA PHE A 416 -14.15 -20.26 -13.03
C PHE A 416 -13.31 -21.52 -12.73
N GLY A 417 -12.80 -21.68 -11.52
CA GLY A 417 -11.94 -22.80 -11.12
C GLY A 417 -12.63 -24.16 -11.17
N GLN A 418 -13.96 -24.19 -11.07
CA GLN A 418 -14.77 -25.39 -11.26
C GLN A 418 -14.56 -26.06 -12.63
N TYR A 419 -14.19 -25.29 -13.67
CA TYR A 419 -13.86 -25.84 -14.99
C TYR A 419 -12.50 -26.56 -15.02
N LEU A 420 -11.66 -26.34 -14.00
CA LEU A 420 -10.40 -27.04 -13.78
C LEU A 420 -10.51 -28.15 -12.73
N GLY A 421 -11.68 -28.33 -12.10
CA GLY A 421 -11.87 -29.27 -11.00
C GLY A 421 -11.63 -28.72 -9.60
N PHE A 422 -11.36 -27.42 -9.46
CA PHE A 422 -11.23 -26.77 -8.15
C PHE A 422 -12.58 -26.30 -7.59
N GLY A 423 -12.75 -26.40 -6.28
CA GLY A 423 -13.86 -25.79 -5.56
C GLY A 423 -13.74 -24.26 -5.52
N SER A 424 -14.76 -23.54 -5.06
CA SER A 424 -14.69 -22.09 -4.88
C SER A 424 -13.87 -21.67 -3.65
N GLY A 425 -13.60 -22.60 -2.74
CA GLY A 425 -12.90 -22.38 -1.47
C GLY A 425 -11.46 -22.88 -1.45
N PHE A 426 -10.83 -23.07 -2.62
CA PHE A 426 -9.49 -23.62 -2.70
C PHE A 426 -8.48 -22.83 -1.86
N ARG A 427 -7.54 -23.54 -1.24
CA ARG A 427 -6.46 -22.93 -0.45
C ARG A 427 -5.31 -22.52 -1.35
N VAL A 428 -4.62 -21.43 -1.01
CA VAL A 428 -3.39 -21.02 -1.71
C VAL A 428 -2.20 -21.36 -0.82
N SER A 429 -1.27 -22.14 -1.34
CA SER A 429 -0.06 -22.56 -0.61
C SER A 429 1.19 -22.38 -1.48
N LYS A 430 2.37 -22.23 -0.86
CA LYS A 430 3.65 -22.26 -1.59
C LYS A 430 3.99 -23.65 -2.13
N MET A 431 3.40 -24.69 -1.54
CA MET A 431 3.56 -26.08 -1.95
C MET A 431 5.02 -26.58 -2.02
N THR A 432 5.92 -25.97 -1.25
CA THR A 432 7.38 -26.24 -1.34
C THR A 432 7.71 -27.68 -0.96
N MET A 433 7.07 -28.22 0.08
CA MET A 433 7.34 -29.57 0.55
C MET A 433 6.70 -30.63 -0.36
N GLU A 434 5.48 -30.37 -0.82
CA GLU A 434 4.75 -31.19 -1.77
C GLU A 434 5.56 -31.32 -3.05
N ARG A 435 6.03 -30.20 -3.59
CA ARG A 435 6.89 -30.17 -4.78
C ARG A 435 8.17 -30.94 -4.58
N ARG A 436 8.87 -30.75 -3.46
CA ARG A 436 10.07 -31.54 -3.13
C ARG A 436 9.79 -33.03 -3.16
N ARG A 437 8.71 -33.48 -2.51
CA ARG A 437 8.29 -34.89 -2.50
C ARG A 437 7.99 -35.41 -3.91
N MET A 438 7.35 -34.60 -4.76
CA MET A 438 7.09 -34.99 -6.16
C MET A 438 8.38 -35.13 -6.97
N ILE A 439 9.36 -34.26 -6.76
CA ILE A 439 10.68 -34.38 -7.40
C ILE A 439 11.38 -35.65 -6.93
N GLU A 440 11.48 -35.87 -5.62
CA GLU A 440 12.15 -37.04 -5.04
C GLU A 440 11.56 -38.35 -5.58
N ARG A 441 10.24 -38.48 -5.56
CA ARG A 441 9.54 -39.69 -6.02
C ARG A 441 9.72 -39.94 -7.52
N MET A 442 9.62 -38.91 -8.37
CA MET A 442 9.81 -39.07 -9.82
C MET A 442 11.28 -39.28 -10.19
N PHE A 443 12.19 -38.68 -9.43
CA PHE A 443 13.61 -38.92 -9.57
C PHE A 443 13.96 -40.38 -9.27
N GLU A 444 13.44 -40.95 -8.17
CA GLU A 444 13.58 -42.38 -7.84
C GLU A 444 13.00 -43.29 -8.93
N GLU A 445 11.79 -42.98 -9.44
CA GLU A 445 11.16 -43.76 -10.51
C GLU A 445 12.03 -43.81 -11.78
N VAL A 446 12.54 -42.66 -12.24
CA VAL A 446 13.40 -42.59 -13.42
C VAL A 446 14.75 -43.28 -13.21
N LEU A 447 15.32 -43.19 -12.00
CA LEU A 447 16.53 -43.94 -11.64
C LEU A 447 16.29 -45.46 -11.67
N HIS A 448 15.13 -45.91 -11.22
CA HIS A 448 14.74 -47.32 -11.27
C HIS A 448 14.48 -47.81 -12.72
N GLU A 449 13.85 -46.99 -13.56
CA GLU A 449 13.61 -47.31 -14.99
C GLU A 449 14.91 -47.38 -15.79
N LYS A 450 15.87 -46.48 -15.50
CA LYS A 450 17.17 -46.37 -16.20
C LYS A 450 18.32 -47.08 -15.50
N ALA A 451 18.04 -48.12 -14.70
CA ALA A 451 18.96 -48.80 -13.79
C ALA A 451 20.33 -49.26 -14.35
N VAL A 452 20.53 -49.28 -15.68
CA VAL A 452 21.79 -49.65 -16.34
C VAL A 452 22.68 -48.44 -16.66
N GLU A 453 22.10 -47.24 -16.85
CA GLU A 453 22.81 -45.98 -17.11
C GLU A 453 22.19 -44.87 -16.26
N ASN A 454 22.77 -44.61 -15.08
CA ASN A 454 22.31 -43.51 -14.23
C ASN A 454 22.67 -42.17 -14.91
N PRO A 455 21.70 -41.37 -15.38
CA PRO A 455 22.00 -40.12 -16.05
C PRO A 455 22.67 -39.10 -15.12
N PHE A 456 22.49 -39.23 -13.80
CA PHE A 456 23.00 -38.34 -12.76
C PHE A 456 24.30 -38.86 -12.12
N ASP A 457 25.02 -39.77 -12.78
CA ASP A 457 26.26 -40.32 -12.25
C ASP A 457 27.29 -39.21 -11.93
N GLY A 458 27.94 -39.31 -10.76
CA GLY A 458 28.87 -38.30 -10.24
C GLY A 458 28.25 -37.15 -9.41
N MET A 459 26.92 -37.13 -9.23
CA MET A 459 26.17 -36.18 -8.38
C MET A 459 25.57 -36.88 -7.15
N TRP A 460 25.64 -36.25 -5.97
CA TRP A 460 24.97 -36.78 -4.79
C TRP A 460 23.45 -36.60 -4.93
N TYR A 461 22.66 -37.48 -4.32
CA TYR A 461 21.20 -37.43 -4.39
C TYR A 461 20.63 -36.03 -4.03
N PHE A 462 21.15 -35.42 -2.96
CA PHE A 462 20.71 -34.10 -2.53
C PHE A 462 21.07 -32.99 -3.53
N GLU A 463 22.22 -33.08 -4.21
CA GLU A 463 22.66 -32.12 -5.22
C GLU A 463 21.80 -32.23 -6.49
N ALA A 464 21.41 -33.44 -6.87
CA ALA A 464 20.51 -33.70 -7.99
C ALA A 464 19.12 -33.15 -7.73
N ARG A 465 18.59 -33.39 -6.52
CA ARG A 465 17.32 -32.81 -6.06
C ARG A 465 17.35 -31.29 -6.09
N GLU A 466 18.37 -30.64 -5.51
CA GLU A 466 18.51 -29.18 -5.52
C GLU A 466 18.65 -28.60 -6.93
N PHE A 467 19.32 -29.32 -7.82
CA PHE A 467 19.39 -28.94 -9.23
C PHE A 467 18.02 -29.00 -9.90
N LEU A 468 17.27 -30.09 -9.74
CA LEU A 468 15.93 -30.26 -10.29
C LEU A 468 14.96 -29.18 -9.74
N GLU A 469 15.00 -28.92 -8.43
CA GLU A 469 14.25 -27.83 -7.80
C GLU A 469 14.57 -26.48 -8.46
N SER A 470 15.86 -26.15 -8.60
CA SER A 470 16.32 -24.91 -9.22
C SER A 470 15.93 -24.76 -10.69
N VAL A 471 15.98 -25.85 -11.47
CA VAL A 471 15.56 -25.83 -12.88
C VAL A 471 14.05 -25.60 -12.99
N TRP A 472 13.27 -26.30 -12.16
CA TRP A 472 11.82 -26.12 -12.14
C TRP A 472 11.46 -24.69 -11.69
N ASP A 473 12.17 -24.08 -10.74
CA ASP A 473 11.93 -22.68 -10.34
C ASP A 473 12.11 -21.72 -11.52
N LYS A 474 13.11 -21.96 -12.37
CA LYS A 474 13.36 -21.15 -13.58
C LYS A 474 12.26 -21.32 -14.64
N PHE A 475 11.77 -22.54 -14.86
CA PHE A 475 10.60 -22.77 -15.71
C PHE A 475 9.35 -22.12 -15.11
N GLU A 476 9.22 -22.17 -13.79
CA GLU A 476 8.09 -21.60 -13.06
C GLU A 476 8.03 -20.06 -13.22
N GLN A 477 9.16 -19.40 -13.02
CA GLN A 477 9.34 -17.96 -13.22
C GLN A 477 9.02 -17.48 -14.64
N LYS A 478 9.07 -18.39 -15.63
CA LYS A 478 8.82 -18.07 -17.05
C LYS A 478 7.44 -18.50 -17.55
N GLY A 479 6.55 -18.94 -16.66
CA GLY A 479 5.19 -19.35 -17.05
C GLY A 479 5.08 -20.72 -17.76
N VAL A 480 6.17 -21.50 -17.83
CA VAL A 480 6.19 -22.81 -18.49
C VAL A 480 5.50 -23.88 -17.64
N ILE A 481 4.54 -24.60 -18.24
CA ILE A 481 3.82 -25.75 -17.65
C ILE A 481 4.18 -27.07 -18.35
N SER A 482 3.78 -28.22 -17.79
CA SER A 482 3.98 -29.57 -18.35
C SER A 482 3.64 -29.70 -19.86
N ASP A 483 2.56 -29.07 -20.31
CA ASP A 483 2.15 -29.04 -21.72
C ASP A 483 3.15 -28.30 -22.62
N ASP A 484 3.78 -27.25 -22.10
CA ASP A 484 4.78 -26.48 -22.84
C ASP A 484 6.12 -27.23 -22.89
N LEU A 485 6.49 -27.91 -21.80
CA LEU A 485 7.63 -28.84 -21.79
C LEU A 485 7.44 -29.96 -22.83
N SER A 486 6.21 -30.44 -23.00
CA SER A 486 5.87 -31.47 -24.00
C SER A 486 6.00 -30.98 -25.44
N LYS A 487 5.84 -29.68 -25.68
CA LYS A 487 5.98 -29.05 -27.01
C LYS A 487 7.41 -28.57 -27.29
N MET A 488 8.30 -28.67 -26.31
CA MET A 488 9.68 -28.22 -26.43
C MET A 488 10.42 -29.10 -27.45
N LYS A 489 10.86 -28.50 -28.55
CA LYS A 489 11.68 -29.18 -29.56
C LYS A 489 13.11 -29.29 -29.03
N MET A 490 13.44 -30.45 -28.47
CA MET A 490 14.81 -30.80 -28.08
C MET A 490 15.64 -31.08 -29.34
N CYS A 491 16.90 -30.64 -29.37
CA CYS A 491 17.80 -31.01 -30.47
C CYS A 491 18.16 -32.50 -30.40
N GLU A 492 18.31 -33.17 -31.55
CA GLU A 492 18.73 -34.58 -31.61
C GLU A 492 20.10 -34.84 -30.95
N SER A 493 20.93 -33.80 -30.83
CA SER A 493 22.26 -33.84 -30.20
C SER A 493 22.25 -33.58 -28.68
N GLU A 494 21.10 -33.54 -28.02
CA GLU A 494 21.03 -33.29 -26.57
C GLU A 494 21.38 -34.53 -25.73
N SER A 495 22.05 -34.31 -24.60
CA SER A 495 22.49 -35.37 -23.71
C SER A 495 21.31 -36.08 -23.04
N ASP A 496 21.46 -37.37 -22.75
CA ASP A 496 20.42 -38.16 -22.07
C ASP A 496 20.14 -37.67 -20.64
N PHE A 497 21.09 -36.96 -20.03
CA PHE A 497 20.87 -36.21 -18.80
C PHE A 497 19.78 -35.14 -18.97
N THR A 498 19.89 -34.27 -19.98
CA THR A 498 18.92 -33.17 -20.19
C THR A 498 17.53 -33.72 -20.48
N LYS A 499 17.43 -34.79 -21.27
CA LYS A 499 16.15 -35.48 -21.52
C LYS A 499 15.53 -36.02 -20.22
N SER A 500 16.36 -36.64 -19.36
CA SER A 500 15.91 -37.17 -18.07
C SER A 500 15.45 -36.06 -17.13
N VAL A 501 16.12 -34.90 -17.10
CA VAL A 501 15.71 -33.74 -16.31
C VAL A 501 14.33 -33.25 -16.75
N ILE A 502 14.11 -33.03 -18.05
CA ILE A 502 12.82 -32.56 -18.57
C ILE A 502 11.71 -33.58 -18.31
N GLU A 503 12.01 -34.88 -18.47
CA GLU A 503 11.09 -35.97 -18.18
C GLU A 503 10.66 -36.00 -16.70
N ILE A 504 11.61 -35.91 -15.77
CA ILE A 504 11.32 -35.86 -14.32
C ILE A 504 10.45 -34.65 -14.02
N LEU A 505 10.84 -33.45 -14.48
CA LEU A 505 10.09 -32.22 -14.20
C LEU A 505 8.67 -32.27 -14.76
N LYS A 506 8.49 -32.82 -15.96
CA LYS A 506 7.17 -33.00 -16.56
C LYS A 506 6.30 -33.94 -15.71
N LYS A 507 6.78 -35.15 -15.38
CA LYS A 507 6.04 -36.11 -14.56
C LYS A 507 5.72 -35.53 -13.18
N SER A 508 6.67 -34.80 -12.58
CA SER A 508 6.46 -34.16 -11.28
C SER A 508 5.41 -33.05 -11.33
N ASP A 509 5.38 -32.22 -12.38
CA ASP A 509 4.39 -31.14 -12.54
C ASP A 509 2.97 -31.71 -12.77
N GLU A 510 2.84 -32.78 -13.56
CA GLU A 510 1.57 -33.50 -13.77
C GLU A 510 1.04 -34.10 -12.46
N GLU A 511 1.90 -34.73 -11.65
CA GLU A 511 1.47 -35.24 -10.35
C GLU A 511 1.09 -34.13 -9.39
N LEU A 512 1.91 -33.07 -9.32
CA LEU A 512 1.63 -31.93 -8.46
C LEU A 512 0.27 -31.31 -8.83
N PHE A 513 -0.07 -31.25 -10.11
CA PHE A 513 -1.38 -30.80 -10.59
C PHE A 513 -2.53 -31.70 -10.12
N ARG A 514 -2.37 -33.03 -10.15
CA ARG A 514 -3.37 -33.96 -9.59
C ARG A 514 -3.55 -33.76 -8.08
N PHE A 515 -2.45 -33.66 -7.35
CA PHE A 515 -2.47 -33.41 -5.91
C PHE A 515 -3.19 -32.10 -5.57
N LYS A 516 -2.98 -31.05 -6.36
CA LYS A 516 -3.68 -29.75 -6.22
C LYS A 516 -5.20 -29.92 -6.28
N ILE A 517 -5.71 -30.65 -7.27
CA ILE A 517 -7.14 -30.90 -7.43
C ILE A 517 -7.70 -31.74 -6.27
N GLU A 518 -7.04 -32.85 -5.92
CA GLU A 518 -7.51 -33.77 -4.87
C GLU A 518 -7.61 -33.11 -3.49
N ASN A 519 -6.75 -32.13 -3.21
CA ASN A 519 -6.69 -31.43 -1.92
C ASN A 519 -7.29 -30.01 -1.96
N ASP A 520 -7.98 -29.65 -3.05
CA ASP A 520 -8.53 -28.31 -3.30
C ASP A 520 -7.54 -27.18 -2.93
N THR A 521 -6.30 -27.31 -3.40
CA THR A 521 -5.18 -26.43 -3.05
C THR A 521 -4.43 -26.00 -4.31
N ILE A 522 -4.04 -24.74 -4.41
CA ILE A 522 -3.40 -24.13 -5.58
C ILE A 522 -2.09 -23.46 -5.17
N GLY A 523 -1.09 -23.51 -6.06
CA GLY A 523 0.17 -22.80 -5.91
C GLY A 523 0.05 -21.32 -6.27
N ILE A 524 0.86 -20.46 -5.66
CA ILE A 524 0.88 -19.01 -6.00
C ILE A 524 1.19 -18.79 -7.49
N SER A 525 2.09 -19.58 -8.06
CA SER A 525 2.45 -19.56 -9.48
C SER A 525 1.31 -19.97 -10.41
N ASP A 526 0.38 -20.82 -9.96
CA ASP A 526 -0.78 -21.19 -10.76
C ASP A 526 -1.74 -19.99 -10.90
N LEU A 527 -1.80 -19.11 -9.88
CA LEU A 527 -2.60 -17.88 -9.92
C LEU A 527 -2.15 -16.90 -11.00
N THR A 528 -0.99 -17.07 -11.63
CA THR A 528 -0.58 -16.26 -12.80
C THR A 528 -0.75 -17.02 -14.12
N ARG A 529 -0.82 -18.35 -14.09
CA ARG A 529 -0.83 -19.26 -15.25
C ARG A 529 -2.22 -19.78 -15.63
N PHE A 530 -3.21 -19.63 -14.75
CA PHE A 530 -4.53 -20.25 -14.85
C PHE A 530 -5.37 -19.82 -16.08
N MET A 531 -5.17 -18.61 -16.65
CA MET A 531 -6.00 -18.13 -17.75
C MET A 531 -5.91 -19.03 -18.99
N LYS A 532 -4.72 -19.56 -19.27
CA LYS A 532 -4.51 -20.51 -20.36
C LYS A 532 -5.33 -21.79 -20.12
N LEU A 533 -5.21 -22.35 -18.91
CA LEU A 533 -5.90 -23.57 -18.51
C LEU A 533 -7.42 -23.41 -18.51
N ILE A 534 -7.95 -22.34 -17.91
CA ILE A 534 -9.40 -22.10 -17.81
C ILE A 534 -10.03 -21.93 -19.20
N ARG A 535 -9.34 -21.25 -20.13
CA ARG A 535 -9.82 -21.09 -21.51
C ARG A 535 -9.82 -22.40 -22.27
N GLU A 536 -8.75 -23.19 -22.15
CA GLU A 536 -8.64 -24.50 -22.81
C GLU A 536 -9.71 -25.49 -22.31
N ASN A 537 -10.16 -25.34 -21.06
CA ASN A 537 -11.24 -26.14 -20.46
C ASN A 537 -12.65 -25.54 -20.64
N GLY A 538 -12.83 -24.57 -21.56
CA GLY A 538 -14.14 -24.13 -22.02
C GLY A 538 -14.92 -23.21 -21.07
N ALA A 539 -14.25 -22.56 -20.11
CA ALA A 539 -14.96 -21.65 -19.21
C ALA A 539 -15.47 -20.38 -19.94
N PRO A 540 -16.64 -19.84 -19.53
CA PRO A 540 -17.26 -18.67 -20.16
C PRO A 540 -16.61 -17.35 -19.68
N ILE A 541 -15.34 -17.15 -20.01
CA ILE A 541 -14.55 -15.97 -19.61
C ILE A 541 -15.20 -14.64 -20.08
N ALA A 542 -16.00 -14.69 -21.14
CA ALA A 542 -16.77 -13.54 -21.65
C ALA A 542 -17.67 -12.90 -20.57
N GLU A 543 -18.15 -13.66 -19.57
CA GLU A 543 -18.94 -13.13 -18.45
C GLU A 543 -18.19 -12.12 -17.57
N LEU A 544 -16.85 -12.01 -17.71
CA LEU A 544 -16.10 -10.94 -17.07
C LEU A 544 -16.52 -9.55 -17.58
N SER A 545 -17.06 -9.45 -18.80
CA SER A 545 -17.59 -8.20 -19.35
C SER A 545 -18.87 -7.71 -18.66
N ASP A 546 -19.58 -8.58 -17.93
CA ASP A 546 -20.75 -8.18 -17.14
C ASP A 546 -20.33 -7.35 -15.94
N ARG A 547 -19.12 -7.58 -15.43
CA ARG A 547 -18.55 -6.87 -14.29
C ARG A 547 -17.64 -5.74 -14.73
N TYR A 548 -16.67 -5.99 -15.61
CA TYR A 548 -15.66 -5.00 -15.95
C TYR A 548 -15.85 -4.44 -17.36
N ARG A 549 -15.66 -3.13 -17.50
CA ARG A 549 -15.58 -2.42 -18.77
C ARG A 549 -14.15 -1.97 -19.08
N TYR A 550 -13.37 -1.67 -18.04
CA TYR A 550 -11.98 -1.25 -18.15
C TYR A 550 -11.08 -2.06 -17.24
N LEU A 551 -9.89 -2.39 -17.76
CA LEU A 551 -8.80 -3.01 -17.03
C LEU A 551 -7.60 -2.07 -17.04
N PHE A 552 -7.26 -1.54 -15.88
CA PHE A 552 -6.10 -0.70 -15.64
C PHE A 552 -4.94 -1.57 -15.15
N VAL A 553 -3.76 -1.40 -15.73
CA VAL A 553 -2.54 -2.09 -15.29
C VAL A 553 -1.45 -1.06 -15.08
N ASP A 554 -1.04 -0.88 -13.83
CA ASP A 554 0.06 0.01 -13.44
C ASP A 554 1.38 -0.76 -13.36
N GLU A 555 2.50 -0.05 -13.49
CA GLU A 555 3.86 -0.61 -13.52
C GLU A 555 4.01 -1.78 -14.54
N PHE A 556 3.40 -1.64 -15.71
CA PHE A 556 3.32 -2.69 -16.74
C PHE A 556 4.69 -3.25 -17.16
N GLN A 557 5.77 -2.47 -17.04
CA GLN A 557 7.14 -2.93 -17.31
C GLN A 557 7.64 -4.02 -16.35
N ASP A 558 7.00 -4.19 -15.19
CA ASP A 558 7.35 -5.23 -14.20
C ASP A 558 6.53 -6.51 -14.41
N THR A 559 5.68 -6.54 -15.44
CA THR A 559 4.83 -7.69 -15.76
C THR A 559 5.63 -8.75 -16.52
N ASP A 560 5.50 -10.02 -16.13
CA ASP A 560 6.14 -11.13 -16.85
C ASP A 560 5.35 -11.54 -18.12
N ILE A 561 5.98 -12.31 -19.01
CA ILE A 561 5.37 -12.72 -20.29
C ILE A 561 4.06 -13.49 -20.09
N SER A 562 3.99 -14.35 -19.07
CA SER A 562 2.81 -15.18 -18.80
C SER A 562 1.63 -14.34 -18.30
N GLN A 563 1.90 -13.33 -17.49
CA GLN A 563 0.91 -12.36 -17.03
C GLN A 563 0.40 -11.50 -18.19
N ILE A 564 1.28 -11.02 -19.08
CA ILE A 564 0.89 -10.29 -20.30
C ILE A 564 0.00 -11.17 -21.18
N GLN A 565 0.38 -12.44 -21.36
CA GLN A 565 -0.42 -13.40 -22.13
C GLN A 565 -1.81 -13.60 -21.52
N SER A 566 -1.88 -13.72 -20.20
CA SER A 566 -3.14 -13.82 -19.44
C SER A 566 -4.02 -12.57 -19.65
N ILE A 567 -3.44 -11.38 -19.53
CA ILE A 567 -4.15 -10.10 -19.77
C ILE A 567 -4.68 -10.05 -21.20
N VAL A 568 -3.84 -10.26 -22.21
CA VAL A 568 -4.26 -10.23 -23.62
C VAL A 568 -5.33 -11.29 -23.91
N SER A 569 -5.23 -12.46 -23.28
CA SER A 569 -6.23 -13.53 -23.40
C SER A 569 -7.60 -13.11 -22.86
N ILE A 570 -7.64 -12.37 -21.74
CA ILE A 570 -8.88 -11.79 -21.20
C ILE A 570 -9.44 -10.77 -22.18
N ILE A 571 -8.60 -9.84 -22.65
CA ILE A 571 -9.02 -8.79 -23.59
C ILE A 571 -9.54 -9.40 -24.90
N ALA A 572 -8.93 -10.47 -25.40
CA ALA A 572 -9.36 -11.17 -26.61
C ALA A 572 -10.72 -11.87 -26.45
N ALA A 573 -11.05 -12.33 -25.25
CA ALA A 573 -12.27 -13.06 -24.95
C ALA A 573 -13.42 -12.17 -24.42
N THR A 574 -13.18 -10.87 -24.25
CA THR A 574 -14.10 -9.94 -23.57
C THR A 574 -14.20 -8.62 -24.34
N ASN A 575 -15.14 -7.75 -23.95
CA ASN A 575 -15.23 -6.38 -24.46
C ASN A 575 -14.51 -5.36 -23.56
N ILE A 576 -13.59 -5.83 -22.71
CA ILE A 576 -12.88 -5.00 -21.74
C ILE A 576 -11.81 -4.17 -22.46
N ARG A 577 -11.70 -2.88 -22.10
CA ARG A 577 -10.65 -1.99 -22.62
C ARG A 577 -9.45 -1.95 -21.70
N LEU A 578 -8.27 -2.11 -22.28
CA LEU A 578 -7.00 -2.15 -21.56
C LEU A 578 -6.40 -0.74 -21.48
N ILE A 579 -5.97 -0.34 -20.29
CA ILE A 579 -5.19 0.87 -20.04
C ILE A 579 -3.93 0.45 -19.29
N ALA A 580 -2.82 0.33 -20.00
CA ALA A 580 -1.52 -0.08 -19.44
C ALA A 580 -0.61 1.15 -19.27
N VAL A 581 -0.02 1.31 -18.08
CA VAL A 581 0.93 2.39 -17.74
C VAL A 581 2.23 1.79 -17.28
N GLY A 582 3.36 2.36 -17.70
CA GLY A 582 4.66 1.93 -17.22
C GLY A 582 5.82 2.83 -17.62
N ASP A 583 6.98 2.60 -17.02
CA ASP A 583 8.27 3.20 -17.41
C ASP A 583 9.26 2.09 -17.72
N VAL A 584 9.57 1.84 -19.00
CA VAL A 584 10.52 0.79 -19.40
C VAL A 584 11.89 0.99 -18.74
N LYS A 585 12.29 2.24 -18.47
CA LYS A 585 13.55 2.58 -17.79
C LYS A 585 13.57 2.19 -16.31
N GLN A 586 12.41 1.85 -15.72
CA GLN A 586 12.27 1.41 -14.33
C GLN A 586 11.90 -0.07 -14.20
N GLY A 587 11.99 -0.87 -15.27
CA GLY A 587 11.80 -2.31 -15.20
C GLY A 587 13.02 -2.97 -14.53
N ILE A 588 12.94 -3.30 -13.25
CA ILE A 588 14.08 -3.81 -12.45
C ILE A 588 13.78 -5.14 -11.75
N TYR A 589 12.67 -5.80 -12.09
CA TYR A 589 12.24 -7.06 -11.48
C TYR A 589 12.43 -8.27 -12.41
N ARG A 590 13.46 -8.26 -13.28
CA ARG A 590 13.69 -9.38 -14.22
C ARG A 590 13.99 -10.68 -13.49
N PHE A 591 14.62 -10.60 -12.32
CA PHE A 591 14.85 -11.74 -11.42
C PHE A 591 13.55 -12.39 -10.91
N ARG A 592 12.41 -11.68 -10.97
CA ARG A 592 11.06 -12.21 -10.68
C ARG A 592 10.30 -12.67 -11.93
N GLY A 593 10.91 -12.58 -13.12
CA GLY A 593 10.32 -12.99 -14.39
C GLY A 593 9.91 -11.83 -15.32
N ALA A 594 9.92 -10.57 -14.84
CA ALA A 594 9.51 -9.40 -15.62
C ALA A 594 10.32 -9.22 -16.91
N ASP A 595 9.68 -8.75 -17.97
CA ASP A 595 10.31 -8.55 -19.28
C ASP A 595 10.50 -7.06 -19.60
N SER A 596 11.73 -6.64 -19.87
CA SER A 596 12.07 -5.25 -20.21
C SER A 596 11.42 -4.80 -21.53
N SER A 597 10.97 -5.73 -22.35
CA SER A 597 10.23 -5.51 -23.59
C SER A 597 8.71 -5.71 -23.43
N ALA A 598 8.17 -5.66 -22.21
CA ALA A 598 6.74 -5.88 -21.91
C ALA A 598 5.77 -5.20 -22.90
N PHE A 599 5.96 -3.92 -23.21
CA PHE A 599 5.13 -3.20 -24.20
C PHE A 599 5.28 -3.76 -25.63
N ASN A 600 6.48 -4.16 -26.05
CA ASN A 600 6.69 -4.81 -27.35
C ASN A 600 6.04 -6.20 -27.39
N VAL A 601 6.07 -6.93 -26.27
CA VAL A 601 5.39 -8.22 -26.13
C VAL A 601 3.88 -8.04 -26.23
N LEU A 602 3.33 -7.02 -25.56
CA LEU A 602 1.92 -6.64 -25.65
C LEU A 602 1.51 -6.39 -27.11
N ASP A 603 2.23 -5.53 -27.83
CA ASP A 603 1.92 -5.22 -29.23
C ASP A 603 1.94 -6.47 -30.12
N LYS A 604 2.96 -7.31 -29.97
CA LYS A 604 3.07 -8.59 -30.70
C LYS A 604 1.90 -9.53 -30.40
N MET A 605 1.51 -9.66 -29.13
CA MET A 605 0.40 -10.54 -28.72
C MET A 605 -0.95 -10.00 -29.19
N MET A 606 -1.19 -8.70 -29.08
CA MET A 606 -2.40 -8.05 -29.60
C MET A 606 -2.54 -8.30 -31.12
N ASN A 607 -1.44 -8.18 -31.87
CA ASN A 607 -1.43 -8.49 -33.31
C ASN A 607 -1.71 -9.97 -33.59
N HIS A 608 -1.12 -10.88 -32.80
CA HIS A 608 -1.34 -12.32 -32.94
C HIS A 608 -2.82 -12.68 -32.76
N HIS A 609 -3.50 -12.04 -31.80
CA HIS A 609 -4.93 -12.21 -31.53
C HIS A 609 -5.84 -11.36 -32.43
N ARG A 610 -5.29 -10.62 -33.41
CA ARG A 610 -6.03 -9.72 -34.32
C ARG A 610 -6.87 -8.66 -33.61
N LEU A 611 -6.35 -8.15 -32.49
CA LEU A 611 -6.95 -7.08 -31.71
C LEU A 611 -6.44 -5.71 -32.18
N ASP A 612 -7.26 -4.68 -31.96
CA ASP A 612 -6.86 -3.29 -32.18
C ASP A 612 -5.63 -2.95 -31.34
N GLN A 613 -4.62 -2.36 -31.97
CA GLN A 613 -3.39 -1.99 -31.29
C GLN A 613 -3.64 -0.87 -30.27
N PRO A 614 -2.96 -0.90 -29.11
CA PRO A 614 -3.08 0.15 -28.13
C PRO A 614 -2.55 1.47 -28.70
N VAL A 615 -3.29 2.56 -28.48
CA VAL A 615 -2.80 3.90 -28.78
C VAL A 615 -1.76 4.29 -27.74
N THR A 616 -0.54 4.57 -28.20
CA THR A 616 0.58 4.92 -27.32
C THR A 616 0.60 6.41 -27.01
N TYR A 617 0.64 6.74 -25.72
CA TYR A 617 0.85 8.09 -25.20
C TYR A 617 2.15 8.16 -24.39
N ARG A 618 2.69 9.37 -24.23
CA ARG A 618 3.96 9.62 -23.56
C ARG A 618 3.84 10.66 -22.47
N LEU A 619 4.42 10.41 -21.29
CA LEU A 619 4.54 11.38 -20.21
C LEU A 619 6.03 11.65 -19.92
N ASP A 620 6.58 12.70 -20.54
CA ASP A 620 8.03 13.01 -20.49
C ASP A 620 8.41 14.13 -19.49
N GLU A 621 7.42 14.82 -18.90
CA GLU A 621 7.64 15.92 -17.95
C GLU A 621 7.79 15.40 -16.53
N ASN A 622 8.79 15.86 -15.78
CA ASN A 622 9.10 15.47 -14.41
C ASN A 622 8.68 16.56 -13.42
N PHE A 623 7.81 16.21 -12.47
CA PHE A 623 7.31 17.12 -11.42
C PHE A 623 8.02 16.92 -10.08
N ARG A 624 8.94 15.96 -9.99
CA ARG A 624 9.56 15.50 -8.74
C ARG A 624 10.89 16.20 -8.48
N SER A 625 11.80 16.10 -9.43
CA SER A 625 13.20 16.50 -9.32
C SER A 625 13.41 17.92 -9.82
N SER A 626 14.38 18.63 -9.27
CA SER A 626 14.75 19.99 -9.69
C SER A 626 15.27 20.04 -11.13
N GLU A 627 15.04 21.16 -11.81
CA GLU A 627 15.46 21.34 -13.22
C GLU A 627 16.96 21.09 -13.40
N ARG A 628 17.79 21.67 -12.52
CA ARG A 628 19.24 21.50 -12.55
C ARG A 628 19.67 20.04 -12.40
N LEU A 629 19.01 19.29 -11.52
CA LEU A 629 19.31 17.88 -11.29
C LEU A 629 18.92 17.03 -12.50
N VAL A 630 17.72 17.22 -13.06
CA VAL A 630 17.27 16.48 -14.26
C VAL A 630 18.18 16.74 -15.44
N VAL A 631 18.59 17.99 -15.70
CA VAL A 631 19.50 18.32 -16.79
C VAL A 631 20.83 17.56 -16.66
N ARG A 632 21.41 17.49 -15.45
CA ARG A 632 22.67 16.77 -15.20
C ARG A 632 22.53 15.26 -15.31
N MET A 633 21.43 14.68 -14.82
CA MET A 633 21.17 13.24 -14.96
C MET A 633 20.98 12.84 -16.43
N GLU A 634 20.34 13.70 -17.21
CA GLU A 634 20.02 13.46 -18.61
C GLU A 634 21.27 13.31 -19.51
N ASP A 635 22.39 13.94 -19.16
CA ASP A 635 23.68 13.74 -19.85
C ASP A 635 24.10 12.25 -19.77
N HIS A 636 23.93 11.63 -18.60
CA HIS A 636 24.15 10.20 -18.41
C HIS A 636 23.13 9.34 -19.17
N PHE A 637 21.85 9.68 -19.07
CA PHE A 637 20.78 8.90 -19.72
C PHE A 637 20.87 8.94 -21.26
N SER A 638 21.31 10.06 -21.82
CA SER A 638 21.59 10.22 -23.25
C SER A 638 22.74 9.32 -23.69
N ALA A 639 23.86 9.29 -22.93
CA ALA A 639 24.99 8.41 -23.23
C ALA A 639 24.60 6.93 -23.19
N TRP A 640 23.77 6.51 -22.23
CA TRP A 640 23.29 5.13 -22.12
C TRP A 640 22.37 4.73 -23.27
N ARG A 641 21.49 5.63 -23.74
CA ARG A 641 20.65 5.38 -24.93
C ARG A 641 21.46 5.26 -26.22
N ARG A 642 22.52 6.07 -26.39
CA ARG A 642 23.38 6.07 -27.59
C ARG A 642 24.44 4.97 -27.58
N SER A 643 24.57 4.23 -26.48
CA SER A 643 25.57 3.17 -26.38
C SER A 643 25.28 2.04 -27.40
N PRO A 644 26.32 1.34 -27.92
CA PRO A 644 26.13 0.25 -28.87
C PRO A 644 25.20 -0.88 -28.36
N LEU A 645 25.22 -1.12 -27.04
CA LEU A 645 24.39 -2.12 -26.36
C LEU A 645 22.97 -1.63 -26.04
N LYS A 646 22.63 -0.38 -26.40
CA LYS A 646 21.35 0.28 -26.13
C LYS A 646 20.90 0.06 -24.68
N LEU A 647 21.78 0.45 -23.75
CA LEU A 647 21.59 0.20 -22.31
C LEU A 647 20.28 0.77 -21.75
N LEU A 648 19.75 1.82 -22.39
CA LEU A 648 18.38 2.29 -22.23
C LEU A 648 17.65 2.32 -23.59
N PRO A 649 16.31 2.21 -23.62
CA PRO A 649 15.52 2.18 -24.87
C PRO A 649 15.70 3.42 -25.75
N GLU A 650 15.80 3.22 -27.07
CA GLU A 650 15.83 4.30 -28.07
C GLU A 650 14.43 4.89 -28.32
N GLY A 651 14.36 6.15 -28.77
CA GLY A 651 13.11 6.81 -29.13
C GLY A 651 12.36 7.45 -27.95
N GLU A 652 12.87 7.33 -26.72
CA GLU A 652 12.35 8.07 -25.58
C GLU A 652 12.91 9.49 -25.52
N GLY A 653 12.03 10.49 -25.43
CA GLY A 653 12.35 11.91 -25.34
C GLY A 653 13.16 12.26 -24.09
N ARG A 654 13.64 13.51 -24.07
CA ARG A 654 14.42 14.05 -22.95
C ARG A 654 13.53 14.20 -21.72
N MET A 655 14.02 13.84 -20.53
CA MET A 655 13.32 14.20 -19.29
C MET A 655 13.41 15.72 -19.09
N VAL A 656 12.27 16.38 -18.83
CA VAL A 656 12.20 17.83 -18.61
C VAL A 656 11.56 18.09 -17.26
N SER A 657 12.26 18.73 -16.34
CA SER A 657 11.70 19.04 -15.02
C SER A 657 10.89 20.34 -15.02
N ARG A 658 9.87 20.37 -14.15
CA ARG A 658 8.96 21.50 -13.91
C ARG A 658 9.24 22.25 -12.61
N LYS A 659 10.15 21.75 -11.77
CA LYS A 659 10.48 22.34 -10.47
C LYS A 659 11.57 23.41 -10.65
N LYS A 660 11.15 24.68 -10.72
CA LYS A 660 12.07 25.84 -10.75
C LYS A 660 12.95 25.84 -9.49
N THR A 661 14.26 25.96 -9.67
CA THR A 661 15.23 25.82 -8.57
C THR A 661 15.62 27.19 -8.02
N ASP A 662 15.72 27.30 -6.69
CA ASP A 662 16.44 28.40 -6.03
C ASP A 662 17.95 28.32 -6.35
N GLN A 663 18.61 29.48 -6.42
CA GLN A 663 19.95 29.62 -7.02
C GLN A 663 21.14 29.08 -6.19
N SER A 664 20.95 28.32 -5.10
CA SER A 664 22.07 27.96 -4.21
C SER A 664 22.45 26.46 -4.26
N GLY A 665 23.74 26.18 -4.52
CA GLY A 665 24.39 24.86 -4.35
C GLY A 665 24.53 23.99 -5.60
N GLU A 666 25.47 23.03 -5.56
CA GLU A 666 25.58 21.92 -6.53
C GLU A 666 24.53 20.84 -6.21
N CYS A 667 23.86 20.31 -7.24
CA CYS A 667 22.77 19.33 -7.09
C CYS A 667 23.18 17.89 -7.43
N LEU A 668 24.25 17.69 -8.20
CA LEU A 668 24.83 16.38 -8.50
C LEU A 668 26.32 16.42 -8.17
N PHE A 669 26.74 15.59 -7.21
CA PHE A 669 28.12 15.52 -6.77
C PHE A 669 28.68 14.12 -6.98
N LEU A 670 29.84 14.04 -7.67
CA LEU A 670 30.55 12.80 -7.94
C LEU A 670 31.88 12.85 -7.16
N LYS A 671 31.98 12.12 -6.04
CA LYS A 671 33.13 12.17 -5.12
C LYS A 671 34.04 10.96 -5.31
N ASN A 672 35.35 11.18 -5.43
CA ASN A 672 36.33 10.09 -5.48
C ASN A 672 36.83 9.63 -4.11
N ASP A 673 35.96 9.53 -3.11
CA ASP A 673 36.32 9.12 -1.74
C ASP A 673 35.39 8.03 -1.21
N GLN A 674 35.84 7.32 -0.19
CA GLN A 674 34.99 6.41 0.58
C GLN A 674 33.95 7.20 1.37
N ILE A 675 32.71 6.69 1.41
CA ILE A 675 31.72 7.22 2.34
C ILE A 675 32.14 6.86 3.78
N ASP A 676 32.16 7.86 4.64
CA ASP A 676 32.38 7.72 6.07
C ASP A 676 31.27 8.44 6.85
N MET A 677 31.31 8.32 8.18
CA MET A 677 30.31 8.94 9.04
C MET A 677 30.37 10.47 9.04
N ASP A 678 31.55 11.06 8.84
CA ASP A 678 31.72 12.51 8.81
C ASP A 678 31.05 13.10 7.57
N GLU A 679 31.20 12.43 6.43
CA GLU A 679 30.53 12.77 5.19
C GLU A 679 29.01 12.63 5.31
N ILE A 680 28.49 11.48 5.80
CA ILE A 680 27.03 11.29 5.98
C ILE A 680 26.46 12.38 6.87
N LYS A 681 27.12 12.69 7.99
CA LYS A 681 26.69 13.73 8.91
C LYS A 681 26.75 15.12 8.28
N MET A 682 27.83 15.45 7.57
CA MET A 682 27.95 16.72 6.85
C MET A 682 26.81 16.90 5.85
N ARG A 683 26.46 15.86 5.09
CA ARG A 683 25.32 15.93 4.16
C ARG A 683 23.99 16.07 4.90
N LEU A 684 23.79 15.38 6.01
CA LEU A 684 22.58 15.51 6.83
C LEU A 684 22.42 16.93 7.39
N ASP A 685 23.53 17.56 7.80
CA ASP A 685 23.55 18.95 8.23
C ASP A 685 23.23 19.92 7.07
N GLU A 686 23.72 19.64 5.85
CA GLU A 686 23.36 20.41 4.65
C GLU A 686 21.86 20.35 4.33
N VAL A 687 21.23 19.18 4.50
CA VAL A 687 19.77 19.01 4.33
C VAL A 687 19.00 19.80 5.39
N SER A 688 19.52 19.81 6.61
CA SER A 688 18.90 20.44 7.78
C SER A 688 19.01 21.98 7.77
N ARG A 689 19.97 22.56 7.05
CA ARG A 689 20.13 24.03 6.90
C ARG A 689 19.15 24.69 5.93
N GLY A 690 18.27 23.93 5.27
CA GLY A 690 17.25 24.48 4.37
C GLY A 690 16.02 25.03 5.11
N ASP A 691 15.14 25.72 4.39
CA ASP A 691 13.90 26.33 4.93
C ASP A 691 13.08 25.35 5.80
N GLU A 692 12.96 25.64 7.10
CA GLU A 692 12.24 24.86 8.12
C GLU A 692 10.72 24.82 7.86
N SER A 693 10.20 25.69 6.99
CA SER A 693 8.77 25.73 6.63
C SER A 693 8.29 24.56 5.76
N LYS A 694 9.20 23.71 5.25
CA LYS A 694 8.89 22.59 4.33
C LYS A 694 8.75 21.20 4.99
N GLY A 695 8.72 21.11 6.33
CA GLY A 695 8.60 19.84 7.05
C GLY A 695 9.89 18.99 7.06
N ASN A 696 9.82 17.78 7.63
CA ASN A 696 10.97 16.87 7.72
C ASN A 696 11.43 16.43 6.31
N LYS A 697 12.71 16.67 5.99
CA LYS A 697 13.35 16.24 4.74
C LYS A 697 14.06 14.92 4.95
N VAL A 698 13.66 13.91 4.18
CA VAL A 698 14.25 12.57 4.26
C VAL A 698 15.52 12.51 3.40
N MET A 699 16.62 12.06 4.01
CA MET A 699 17.83 11.67 3.30
C MET A 699 17.83 10.16 3.08
N ALA A 700 18.04 9.70 1.85
CA ALA A 700 18.16 8.29 1.54
C ALA A 700 19.59 7.89 1.16
N ILE A 701 20.05 6.75 1.65
CA ILE A 701 21.28 6.07 1.24
C ILE A 701 20.89 4.82 0.47
N LEU A 702 21.08 4.84 -0.85
CA LEU A 702 20.64 3.78 -1.75
C LEU A 702 21.79 2.87 -2.15
N VAL A 703 21.65 1.59 -1.81
CA VAL A 703 22.65 0.55 -2.08
C VAL A 703 22.11 -0.53 -3.01
N ARG A 704 23.00 -1.34 -3.59
CA ARG A 704 22.62 -2.42 -4.51
C ARG A 704 22.22 -3.68 -3.75
N ARG A 705 22.89 -4.00 -2.63
CA ARG A 705 22.74 -5.28 -1.91
C ARG A 705 22.37 -5.09 -0.44
N ASN A 706 21.60 -6.02 0.12
CA ASN A 706 21.25 -6.03 1.55
C ASN A 706 22.50 -5.99 2.46
N GLY A 707 23.57 -6.70 2.10
CA GLY A 707 24.83 -6.68 2.87
C GLY A 707 25.53 -5.31 2.89
N GLU A 708 25.32 -4.47 1.89
CA GLU A 708 25.81 -3.08 1.87
C GLU A 708 24.97 -2.19 2.79
N ALA A 709 23.64 -2.37 2.79
CA ALA A 709 22.72 -1.65 3.68
C ALA A 709 23.05 -1.94 5.14
N LYS A 710 23.29 -3.23 5.46
CA LYS A 710 23.72 -3.67 6.80
C LYS A 710 25.01 -2.98 7.23
N LYS A 711 26.03 -2.93 6.37
CA LYS A 711 27.31 -2.26 6.68
C LYS A 711 27.14 -0.78 7.02
N ILE A 712 26.35 -0.04 6.22
CA ILE A 712 26.07 1.37 6.50
C ILE A 712 25.26 1.52 7.79
N GLY A 713 24.26 0.66 8.00
CA GLY A 713 23.46 0.63 9.24
C GLY A 713 24.32 0.39 10.48
N ASP A 714 25.21 -0.60 10.45
CA ASP A 714 26.12 -0.93 11.55
C ASP A 714 27.13 0.21 11.79
N MET A 715 27.56 0.90 10.74
CA MET A 715 28.42 2.09 10.83
C MET A 715 27.70 3.25 11.53
N ILE A 716 26.44 3.52 11.18
CA ILE A 716 25.63 4.56 11.82
C ILE A 716 25.37 4.20 13.29
N ARG A 717 24.99 2.94 13.57
CA ARG A 717 24.76 2.42 14.94
C ARG A 717 26.00 2.53 15.82
N GLY A 718 27.16 2.12 15.31
CA GLY A 718 28.41 2.08 16.09
C GLY A 718 28.93 3.47 16.47
N ASP A 719 28.61 4.50 15.70
CA ASP A 719 29.05 5.88 15.93
C ASP A 719 28.06 6.68 16.81
N GLY A 720 26.76 6.46 16.65
CA GLY A 720 25.72 7.02 17.52
C GLY A 720 25.40 8.51 17.32
N ARG A 721 26.08 9.22 16.40
CA ARG A 721 25.80 10.66 16.12
C ARG A 721 24.49 10.89 15.35
N ILE A 722 24.00 9.88 14.64
CA ILE A 722 22.72 9.95 13.89
C ILE A 722 21.75 9.00 14.59
N LYS A 723 20.73 9.57 15.25
CA LYS A 723 19.74 8.80 16.01
C LYS A 723 18.48 8.48 15.21
N ASN A 724 18.13 9.35 14.26
CA ASN A 724 16.95 9.20 13.42
C ASN A 724 17.32 8.51 12.10
N PHE A 725 17.49 7.20 12.14
CA PHE A 725 17.75 6.44 10.93
C PHE A 725 16.99 5.11 10.92
N GLU A 726 16.79 4.59 9.72
CA GLU A 726 16.16 3.31 9.47
C GLU A 726 16.95 2.53 8.43
N VAL A 727 17.04 1.22 8.59
CA VAL A 727 17.69 0.33 7.62
C VAL A 727 16.67 -0.68 7.10
N ARG A 728 16.19 -0.49 5.87
CA ARG A 728 15.23 -1.42 5.25
C ARG A 728 15.94 -2.41 4.33
N MET A 729 15.90 -3.69 4.70
CA MET A 729 16.48 -4.80 3.94
C MET A 729 15.40 -5.80 3.53
N ASN A 730 15.50 -6.36 2.32
CA ASN A 730 14.53 -7.34 1.81
C ASN A 730 14.58 -8.64 2.61
N GLY A 731 13.41 -9.16 2.98
CA GLY A 731 13.26 -10.52 3.49
C GLY A 731 13.69 -10.74 4.95
N THR A 732 13.81 -9.69 5.75
CA THR A 732 14.39 -9.79 7.10
C THR A 732 13.36 -9.90 8.23
N LEU A 733 12.05 -9.95 7.96
CA LEU A 733 11.03 -10.00 9.03
C LEU A 733 11.24 -11.17 9.98
N PHE A 734 11.40 -12.38 9.45
CA PHE A 734 11.64 -13.58 10.25
C PHE A 734 13.11 -13.72 10.70
N GLU A 735 14.00 -12.86 10.22
CA GLU A 735 15.33 -12.67 10.78
C GLU A 735 15.34 -11.64 11.92
N SER A 736 14.27 -10.87 12.11
CA SER A 736 14.20 -9.78 13.10
C SER A 736 14.28 -10.30 14.54
N ALA A 737 14.68 -9.41 15.47
CA ALA A 737 14.68 -9.73 16.89
C ALA A 737 13.27 -10.12 17.39
N ALA A 738 12.22 -9.46 16.89
CA ALA A 738 10.83 -9.77 17.27
C ALA A 738 10.43 -11.21 16.91
N ALA A 739 10.79 -11.69 15.71
CA ALA A 739 10.49 -13.06 15.29
C ALA A 739 11.24 -14.11 16.12
N ARG A 740 12.53 -13.86 16.38
CA ARG A 740 13.36 -14.76 17.19
C ARG A 740 12.89 -14.81 18.64
N ASP A 741 12.60 -13.65 19.23
CA ASP A 741 12.11 -13.54 20.61
C ASP A 741 10.76 -14.26 20.76
N LEU A 742 9.84 -14.09 19.80
CA LEU A 742 8.56 -14.80 19.79
C LEU A 742 8.75 -16.32 19.67
N LEU A 743 9.66 -16.79 18.82
CA LEU A 743 9.99 -18.20 18.72
C LEU A 743 10.58 -18.74 20.03
N ILE A 744 11.50 -17.99 20.66
CA ILE A 744 12.06 -18.35 21.96
C ILE A 744 10.98 -18.42 23.05
N LEU A 745 10.02 -17.48 23.05
CA LEU A 745 8.88 -17.50 23.94
C LEU A 745 8.04 -18.77 23.75
N ILE A 746 7.64 -19.08 22.52
CA ILE A 746 6.83 -20.27 22.22
C ILE A 746 7.61 -21.54 22.58
N ASN A 747 8.88 -21.61 22.23
CA ASN A 747 9.78 -22.71 22.58
C ASN A 747 9.86 -22.91 24.11
N SER A 748 9.89 -21.82 24.89
CA SER A 748 9.87 -21.89 26.35
C SER A 748 8.55 -22.47 26.91
N TRP A 749 7.41 -22.23 26.25
CA TRP A 749 6.13 -22.80 26.66
C TRP A 749 5.98 -24.27 26.26
N VAL A 750 6.54 -24.66 25.10
CA VAL A 750 6.57 -26.05 24.62
C VAL A 750 7.51 -26.90 25.49
N TYR A 751 8.69 -26.38 25.84
CA TYR A 751 9.70 -27.07 26.65
C TYR A 751 10.04 -26.31 27.95
N PRO A 752 9.10 -26.22 28.90
CA PRO A 752 9.26 -25.42 30.12
C PRO A 752 10.27 -26.02 31.11
N GLU A 753 10.53 -27.33 31.01
CA GLU A 753 11.54 -28.03 31.84
C GLU A 753 12.95 -27.88 31.28
N ARG A 754 13.09 -27.38 30.04
CA ARG A 754 14.38 -27.17 29.38
C ARG A 754 15.00 -25.85 29.84
N ARG A 755 16.07 -25.96 30.62
CA ARG A 755 16.77 -24.80 31.18
C ARG A 755 17.42 -23.91 30.12
N ASP A 756 17.82 -24.49 29.00
CA ASP A 756 18.35 -23.75 27.85
C ASP A 756 17.27 -22.90 27.16
N ALA A 757 16.03 -23.38 27.08
CA ALA A 757 14.90 -22.59 26.58
C ALA A 757 14.57 -21.40 27.51
N LEU A 758 14.59 -21.62 28.82
CA LEU A 758 14.37 -20.54 29.81
C LEU A 758 15.51 -19.52 29.84
N HIS A 759 16.76 -19.96 29.67
CA HIS A 759 17.90 -19.06 29.54
C HIS A 759 17.85 -18.22 28.27
N ALA A 760 17.50 -18.83 27.13
CA ALA A 760 17.29 -18.08 25.89
C ALA A 760 16.21 -17.00 26.10
N LEU A 761 15.12 -17.32 26.81
CA LEU A 761 14.07 -16.36 27.13
C LEU A 761 14.58 -15.18 27.98
N SER A 762 15.53 -15.38 28.91
CA SER A 762 16.11 -14.25 29.66
C SER A 762 16.87 -13.24 28.81
N GLU A 763 17.38 -13.64 27.65
CA GLU A 763 18.13 -12.76 26.76
C GLU A 763 17.21 -11.91 25.87
N THR A 764 15.93 -12.27 25.75
CA THR A 764 14.93 -11.59 24.90
C THR A 764 14.41 -10.28 25.51
N ALA A 765 13.53 -9.58 24.78
CA ALA A 765 12.79 -8.43 25.29
C ALA A 765 11.78 -8.76 26.42
N TYR A 766 11.41 -10.04 26.60
CA TYR A 766 10.35 -10.45 27.53
C TYR A 766 10.81 -10.67 28.98
N ALA A 767 12.10 -10.49 29.26
CA ALA A 767 12.69 -10.71 30.57
C ALA A 767 13.57 -9.55 31.00
N LYS A 768 13.56 -9.28 32.30
CA LYS A 768 14.49 -8.35 32.94
C LYS A 768 15.84 -9.04 33.11
N THR A 769 16.90 -8.44 32.58
CA THR A 769 18.27 -8.97 32.72
C THR A 769 18.74 -8.85 34.16
N ASP A 770 18.74 -9.96 34.91
CA ASP A 770 19.59 -10.10 36.09
C ASP A 770 21.00 -10.52 35.64
N ASN A 771 22.04 -9.81 36.11
CA ASN A 771 23.47 -9.99 35.82
C ASN A 771 24.03 -11.37 36.20
N SER A 772 23.49 -12.43 35.62
CA SER A 772 23.81 -13.82 35.92
C SER A 772 24.49 -14.44 34.71
N HIS A 773 25.82 -14.29 34.66
CA HIS A 773 26.62 -14.94 33.64
C HIS A 773 26.57 -16.47 33.80
N PRO A 774 26.41 -17.24 32.71
CA PRO A 774 26.51 -18.70 32.79
C PRO A 774 27.93 -19.11 33.22
N GLN A 775 28.05 -19.82 34.34
CA GLN A 775 29.32 -20.43 34.75
C GLN A 775 29.58 -21.70 33.93
N MET A 776 30.73 -21.77 33.26
CA MET A 776 31.21 -22.95 32.53
C MET A 776 31.66 -24.04 33.52
N PHE A 777 31.16 -25.26 33.36
CA PHE A 777 31.73 -26.45 34.00
C PHE A 777 32.15 -27.48 32.94
N GLU A 778 33.35 -28.05 33.11
CA GLU A 778 33.78 -29.23 32.36
C GLU A 778 33.30 -30.49 33.07
N LEU A 779 32.39 -31.24 32.45
CA LEU A 779 32.27 -32.67 32.69
C LEU A 779 32.92 -33.41 31.52
N VAL A 780 33.64 -34.48 31.88
CA VAL A 780 34.46 -35.32 31.01
C VAL A 780 33.83 -35.51 29.62
N ASN A 781 34.49 -34.92 28.61
CA ASN A 781 34.34 -35.09 27.16
C ASN A 781 33.09 -34.56 26.42
N GLU A 782 32.19 -33.78 27.03
CA GLU A 782 31.23 -32.96 26.27
C GLU A 782 31.03 -31.58 26.91
N LYS A 783 31.27 -30.50 26.15
CA LYS A 783 30.92 -29.13 26.56
C LYS A 783 29.40 -28.96 26.46
N ARG A 784 28.67 -29.08 27.58
CA ARG A 784 27.24 -28.71 27.66
C ARG A 784 27.04 -27.58 28.66
N LEU A 785 26.35 -26.53 28.21
CA LEU A 785 25.82 -25.45 29.05
C LEU A 785 24.82 -26.04 30.05
N SER A 786 25.21 -26.07 31.32
CA SER A 786 24.32 -26.44 32.42
C SER A 786 24.06 -25.16 33.23
N ALA A 787 22.91 -24.51 32.99
CA ALA A 787 22.44 -23.41 33.81
C ALA A 787 22.00 -23.94 35.20
N THR A 788 22.96 -24.14 36.11
CA THR A 788 22.69 -24.76 37.42
C THR A 788 22.31 -23.80 38.53
N ASN A 789 22.37 -22.47 38.35
CA ASN A 789 22.00 -21.54 39.43
C ASN A 789 21.53 -20.15 38.97
N THR A 790 20.74 -20.06 37.91
CA THR A 790 19.97 -18.85 37.64
C THR A 790 18.59 -18.99 38.25
N SER A 791 18.33 -18.26 39.34
CA SER A 791 16.97 -17.91 39.75
C SER A 791 16.39 -17.00 38.69
N LEU A 792 16.01 -17.57 37.55
CA LEU A 792 15.33 -16.86 36.47
C LEU A 792 14.01 -16.35 37.04
N SER A 793 14.00 -15.07 37.40
CA SER A 793 12.81 -14.30 37.77
C SER A 793 11.99 -14.09 36.49
N LEU A 794 11.38 -15.15 35.99
CA LEU A 794 10.41 -15.04 34.90
C LEU A 794 9.22 -14.23 35.40
N HIS A 795 8.80 -13.26 34.60
CA HIS A 795 7.65 -12.41 34.89
C HIS A 795 6.40 -13.29 35.16
N GLU A 796 5.56 -12.89 36.13
CA GLU A 796 4.37 -13.64 36.54
C GLU A 796 3.44 -13.97 35.36
N SER A 797 3.40 -13.08 34.36
CA SER A 797 2.65 -13.26 33.12
C SER A 797 3.06 -14.50 32.33
N TRP A 798 4.32 -14.98 32.39
CA TRP A 798 4.74 -16.19 31.69
C TRP A 798 4.05 -17.42 32.27
N ARG A 799 4.03 -17.54 33.61
CA ARG A 799 3.37 -18.65 34.31
C ARG A 799 1.86 -18.61 34.12
N GLU A 800 1.26 -17.42 34.22
CA GLU A 800 -0.16 -17.20 34.00
C GLU A 800 -0.58 -17.61 32.58
N SER A 801 0.20 -17.20 31.57
CA SER A 801 -0.08 -17.51 30.16
C SER A 801 0.00 -19.00 29.91
N ARG A 802 1.02 -19.68 30.45
CA ARG A 802 1.16 -21.13 30.30
C ARG A 802 0.00 -21.92 30.92
N GLU A 803 -0.50 -21.51 32.08
CA GLU A 803 -1.69 -22.14 32.65
C GLU A 803 -2.95 -21.86 31.82
N ARG A 804 -3.08 -20.66 31.26
CA ARG A 804 -4.19 -20.30 30.36
C ARG A 804 -4.18 -21.10 29.05
N LEU A 805 -3.02 -21.47 28.52
CA LEU A 805 -2.91 -22.31 27.31
C LEU A 805 -3.65 -23.65 27.41
N LYS A 806 -3.89 -24.15 28.63
CA LYS A 806 -4.63 -25.41 28.84
C LYS A 806 -6.13 -25.31 28.53
N PHE A 807 -6.69 -24.09 28.59
CA PHE A 807 -8.14 -23.89 28.55
C PHE A 807 -8.59 -22.71 27.67
N SER A 808 -7.65 -21.96 27.07
CA SER A 808 -7.91 -20.81 26.22
C SER A 808 -7.30 -21.02 24.83
N PRO A 809 -7.88 -20.43 23.77
CA PRO A 809 -7.25 -20.40 22.45
C PRO A 809 -5.86 -19.76 22.49
N LEU A 810 -4.95 -20.22 21.64
CA LEU A 810 -3.53 -19.85 21.65
C LEU A 810 -3.26 -18.36 21.39
N LEU A 811 -3.87 -17.78 20.34
CA LEU A 811 -3.57 -16.40 19.93
C LEU A 811 -3.95 -15.36 21.01
N PRO A 812 -5.14 -15.42 21.64
CA PRO A 812 -5.47 -14.53 22.77
C PRO A 812 -4.52 -14.64 23.96
N VAL A 813 -3.89 -15.80 24.16
CA VAL A 813 -2.89 -15.98 25.23
C VAL A 813 -1.57 -15.30 24.85
N ILE A 814 -1.15 -15.39 23.59
CA ILE A 814 0.01 -14.67 23.07
C ILE A 814 -0.18 -13.15 23.16
N ASP A 815 -1.30 -12.63 22.68
CA ASP A 815 -1.62 -11.19 22.72
C ASP A 815 -1.58 -10.67 24.17
N SER A 816 -2.28 -11.37 25.06
CA SER A 816 -2.31 -11.02 26.49
C SER A 816 -0.94 -11.08 27.16
N PHE A 817 -0.06 -12.00 26.73
CA PHE A 817 1.31 -12.04 27.22
C PHE A 817 2.11 -10.83 26.74
N ILE A 818 2.06 -10.52 25.44
CA ILE A 818 2.80 -9.41 24.84
C ILE A 818 2.45 -8.09 25.55
N GLU A 819 1.16 -7.84 25.78
CA GLU A 819 0.66 -6.65 26.50
C GLU A 819 1.18 -6.57 27.95
N LYS A 820 1.16 -7.70 28.67
CA LYS A 820 1.58 -7.76 30.08
C LYS A 820 3.10 -7.86 30.28
N SER A 821 3.85 -8.21 29.25
CA SER A 821 5.29 -8.51 29.35
C SER A 821 6.17 -7.27 29.61
N ASN A 822 5.63 -6.05 29.44
CA ASN A 822 6.38 -4.80 29.52
C ASN A 822 7.65 -4.77 28.65
N TYR A 823 7.68 -5.50 27.53
CA TYR A 823 8.87 -5.67 26.69
C TYR A 823 9.51 -4.33 26.25
N LYS A 824 8.70 -3.29 26.01
CA LYS A 824 9.20 -1.94 25.67
C LYS A 824 10.06 -1.34 26.77
N ALA A 825 9.68 -1.54 28.04
CA ALA A 825 10.46 -1.04 29.18
C ALA A 825 11.80 -1.78 29.27
N HIS A 826 11.81 -3.11 29.07
CA HIS A 826 13.05 -3.88 29.06
C HIS A 826 13.97 -3.51 27.89
N LEU A 827 13.43 -3.22 26.71
CA LEU A 827 14.22 -2.73 25.58
C LEU A 827 14.85 -1.35 25.87
N ARG A 828 14.11 -0.44 26.53
CA ARG A 828 14.66 0.85 26.99
C ARG A 828 15.77 0.68 28.01
N GLU A 829 15.62 -0.25 28.96
CA GLU A 829 16.67 -0.59 29.93
C GLU A 829 17.94 -1.14 29.23
N LYS A 830 17.80 -1.78 28.07
CA LYS A 830 18.91 -2.27 27.22
C LYS A 830 19.48 -1.19 26.27
N GLU A 831 19.16 0.09 26.48
CA GLU A 831 19.61 1.24 25.67
C GLU A 831 19.24 1.15 24.18
N VAL A 832 18.15 0.44 23.84
CA VAL A 832 17.63 0.37 22.46
C VAL A 832 16.95 1.69 22.09
N SER A 833 17.16 2.17 20.85
CA SER A 833 16.57 3.44 20.38
C SER A 833 15.04 3.37 20.30
N GLU A 834 14.32 4.49 20.50
CA GLU A 834 12.85 4.51 20.38
C GLU A 834 12.37 4.11 18.97
N VAL A 835 13.17 4.39 17.93
CA VAL A 835 12.90 3.98 16.55
C VAL A 835 12.97 2.45 16.43
N ASP A 836 14.02 1.82 16.96
CA ASP A 836 14.17 0.35 16.94
C ASP A 836 13.10 -0.34 17.81
N ILE A 837 12.66 0.28 18.92
CA ILE A 837 11.54 -0.23 19.74
C ILE A 837 10.23 -0.19 18.94
N THR A 838 9.98 0.91 18.22
CA THR A 838 8.81 1.04 17.36
C THR A 838 8.84 0.00 16.23
N GLN A 839 10.00 -0.19 15.60
CA GLN A 839 10.21 -1.22 14.58
C GLN A 839 9.95 -2.64 15.13
N TYR A 840 10.44 -2.93 16.34
CA TYR A 840 10.19 -4.22 17.01
C TYR A 840 8.70 -4.48 17.20
N GLU A 841 7.95 -3.49 17.69
CA GLU A 841 6.50 -3.57 17.89
C GLU A 841 5.75 -3.81 16.57
N LEU A 842 6.07 -3.05 15.53
CA LEU A 842 5.43 -3.19 14.22
C LEU A 842 5.74 -4.54 13.58
N ASN A 843 6.97 -5.04 13.73
CA ASN A 843 7.37 -6.37 13.27
C ASN A 843 6.59 -7.46 14.02
N LEU A 844 6.45 -7.35 15.35
CA LEU A 844 5.67 -8.28 16.15
C LEU A 844 4.20 -8.33 15.70
N HIS A 845 3.59 -7.16 15.47
CA HIS A 845 2.22 -7.07 14.94
C HIS A 845 2.10 -7.71 13.55
N LYS A 846 3.06 -7.46 12.64
CA LYS A 846 3.07 -8.05 11.30
C LYS A 846 3.21 -9.58 11.34
N ILE A 847 4.00 -10.12 12.26
CA ILE A 847 4.14 -11.57 12.48
C ILE A 847 2.83 -12.14 13.02
N MET A 848 2.19 -11.49 14.00
CA MET A 848 0.88 -11.90 14.52
C MET A 848 -0.20 -11.89 13.43
N MET A 849 -0.23 -10.86 12.57
CA MET A 849 -1.11 -10.86 11.39
C MET A 849 -0.82 -12.02 10.45
N SER A 850 0.46 -12.33 10.19
CA SER A 850 0.84 -13.47 9.34
C SER A 850 0.37 -14.81 9.92
N ILE A 851 0.41 -14.96 11.25
CA ILE A 851 -0.13 -16.13 11.96
C ILE A 851 -1.65 -16.19 11.77
N HIS A 852 -2.36 -15.09 12.01
CA HIS A 852 -3.82 -15.01 11.81
C HIS A 852 -4.24 -15.33 10.37
N GLU A 853 -3.52 -14.83 9.38
CA GLU A 853 -3.79 -15.08 7.96
C GLU A 853 -3.53 -16.53 7.56
N THR A 854 -2.41 -17.10 8.04
CA THR A 854 -2.03 -18.49 7.72
C THR A 854 -3.05 -19.49 8.27
N PHE A 855 -3.58 -19.21 9.46
CA PHE A 855 -4.41 -20.14 10.20
C PHE A 855 -5.85 -19.65 10.41
N ALA A 856 -6.36 -18.81 9.49
CA ALA A 856 -7.69 -18.21 9.62
C ALA A 856 -8.82 -19.25 9.73
N ASP A 857 -8.64 -20.40 9.07
CA ASP A 857 -9.66 -21.45 8.93
C ASP A 857 -9.37 -22.72 9.76
N GLU A 858 -8.28 -22.76 10.54
CA GLU A 858 -7.84 -23.95 11.27
C GLU A 858 -7.62 -23.68 12.77
N PRO A 859 -8.04 -24.59 13.67
CA PRO A 859 -7.71 -24.47 15.08
C PRO A 859 -6.20 -24.68 15.31
N ILE A 860 -5.53 -23.65 15.81
CA ILE A 860 -4.08 -23.66 16.02
C ILE A 860 -3.75 -24.23 17.41
N ASP A 861 -2.88 -25.24 17.44
CA ASP A 861 -2.21 -25.66 18.66
C ASP A 861 -0.78 -25.10 18.75
N ILE A 862 -0.20 -25.18 19.95
CA ILE A 862 1.11 -24.58 20.22
C ILE A 862 2.24 -25.26 19.43
N LEU A 863 2.11 -26.55 19.12
CA LEU A 863 3.14 -27.30 18.41
C LEU A 863 3.15 -26.94 16.92
N THR A 864 1.96 -26.85 16.32
CA THR A 864 1.76 -26.41 14.94
C THR A 864 2.29 -24.99 14.74
N LEU A 865 2.01 -24.08 15.70
CA LEU A 865 2.56 -22.73 15.65
C LEU A 865 4.09 -22.72 15.82
N HIS A 866 4.63 -23.54 16.72
CA HIS A 866 6.07 -23.66 16.93
C HIS A 866 6.78 -24.13 15.66
N GLU A 867 6.34 -25.24 15.06
CA GLU A 867 6.91 -25.79 13.83
C GLU A 867 6.82 -24.79 12.68
N TRP A 868 5.67 -24.12 12.54
CA TRP A 868 5.50 -23.09 11.52
C TRP A 868 6.47 -21.93 11.72
N LEU A 869 6.55 -21.37 12.93
CA LEU A 869 7.40 -20.20 13.19
C LEU A 869 8.89 -20.55 13.11
N GLU A 870 9.29 -21.74 13.59
CA GLU A 870 10.65 -22.27 13.42
C GLU A 870 11.02 -22.37 11.94
N MET A 871 10.12 -22.92 11.12
CA MET A 871 10.30 -22.99 9.66
C MET A 871 10.38 -21.60 9.02
N GLN A 872 9.54 -20.64 9.42
CA GLN A 872 9.60 -19.28 8.89
C GLN A 872 10.95 -18.61 9.25
N VAL A 873 11.41 -18.71 10.50
CA VAL A 873 12.69 -18.17 10.95
C VAL A 873 13.87 -18.82 10.20
N ALA A 874 13.82 -20.14 10.01
CA ALA A 874 14.87 -20.88 9.31
C ALA A 874 14.94 -20.57 7.80
N THR A 875 13.79 -20.46 7.12
CA THR A 875 13.72 -20.53 5.65
C THR A 875 13.16 -19.27 4.98
N ASN A 876 12.33 -18.48 5.65
CA ASN A 876 11.68 -17.34 5.01
C ASN A 876 12.64 -16.16 4.89
N ARG A 877 12.95 -15.82 3.64
CA ARG A 877 13.81 -14.69 3.24
C ARG A 877 13.12 -13.74 2.27
N GLU A 878 11.79 -13.77 2.26
CA GLU A 878 10.95 -12.97 1.37
C GLU A 878 10.08 -11.98 2.14
N ALA A 879 9.70 -12.32 3.37
CA ALA A 879 8.86 -11.46 4.20
C ALA A 879 9.65 -10.23 4.69
N ASP A 880 9.15 -9.07 4.31
CA ASP A 880 9.74 -7.78 4.65
C ASP A 880 9.32 -7.29 6.03
N GLU A 881 10.19 -6.58 6.74
CA GLU A 881 9.85 -5.88 7.98
C GLU A 881 8.71 -4.87 7.78
N ALA A 882 8.06 -4.46 8.86
CA ALA A 882 7.04 -3.41 8.83
C ALA A 882 7.69 -2.04 8.54
N GLU A 883 6.95 -1.13 7.93
CA GLU A 883 7.48 0.20 7.59
C GLU A 883 7.27 1.21 8.70
N LEU A 884 8.26 2.09 8.90
CA LEU A 884 8.12 3.26 9.78
C LEU A 884 7.58 4.46 9.01
N ASP A 885 6.64 5.17 9.64
CA ASP A 885 6.10 6.44 9.15
C ASP A 885 7.09 7.58 9.42
N ASP A 886 7.06 8.64 8.60
CA ASP A 886 7.89 9.84 8.83
C ASP A 886 7.61 10.52 10.18
N ALA A 887 6.38 10.38 10.69
CA ALA A 887 5.99 10.89 12.00
C ALA A 887 6.63 10.13 13.18
N SER A 888 7.25 8.97 12.93
CA SER A 888 7.99 8.21 13.94
C SER A 888 9.39 8.77 14.23
N PHE A 889 9.85 9.76 13.46
CA PHE A 889 11.18 10.36 13.61
C PHE A 889 11.09 11.80 14.12
N ASP A 890 11.98 12.16 15.06
CA ASP A 890 12.10 13.53 15.58
C ASP A 890 13.09 14.36 14.74
N GLY A 891 12.61 14.94 13.64
CA GLY A 891 13.42 15.72 12.68
C GLY A 891 13.72 14.98 11.38
N ASN A 892 14.81 15.33 10.69
CA ASN A 892 15.15 14.78 9.37
C ASN A 892 15.70 13.35 9.47
N PRO A 893 15.02 12.31 8.94
CA PRO A 893 15.48 10.93 9.06
C PRO A 893 16.45 10.53 7.93
N VAL A 894 17.34 9.59 8.25
CA VAL A 894 18.22 8.91 7.28
C VAL A 894 17.69 7.50 6.99
N ARG A 895 17.33 7.21 5.75
CA ARG A 895 16.83 5.89 5.34
C ARG A 895 17.87 5.16 4.50
N VAL A 896 18.35 4.01 4.99
CA VAL A 896 19.27 3.13 4.25
C VAL A 896 18.46 2.03 3.58
N LEU A 897 18.41 2.03 2.26
CA LEU A 897 17.51 1.18 1.47
C LEU A 897 18.27 0.52 0.32
N THR A 898 17.80 -0.64 -0.13
CA THR A 898 18.18 -1.12 -1.47
C THR A 898 17.44 -0.33 -2.55
N VAL A 899 18.02 -0.18 -3.73
CA VAL A 899 17.37 0.53 -4.85
C VAL A 899 16.02 -0.09 -5.22
N HIS A 900 15.89 -1.42 -5.14
CA HIS A 900 14.61 -2.11 -5.38
C HIS A 900 13.50 -1.61 -4.46
N ARG A 901 13.78 -1.44 -3.16
CA ARG A 901 12.81 -0.87 -2.19
C ARG A 901 12.56 0.62 -2.37
N ALA A 902 13.54 1.34 -2.90
CA ALA A 902 13.37 2.76 -3.16
C ALA A 902 12.47 3.06 -4.36
N LYS A 903 12.16 2.06 -5.21
CA LYS A 903 11.24 2.23 -6.35
C LYS A 903 9.86 2.68 -5.83
N GLY A 904 9.25 3.63 -6.54
CA GLY A 904 8.01 4.29 -6.10
C GLY A 904 8.26 5.49 -5.17
N LEU A 905 9.18 5.37 -4.21
CA LEU A 905 9.51 6.41 -3.24
C LEU A 905 10.24 7.63 -3.86
N GLN A 906 10.31 8.71 -3.08
CA GLN A 906 11.02 9.95 -3.39
C GLN A 906 11.66 10.53 -2.13
N PHE A 907 12.83 11.15 -2.29
CA PHE A 907 13.62 11.69 -1.17
C PHE A 907 14.19 13.05 -1.56
N ASP A 908 14.29 13.97 -0.60
CA ASP A 908 14.91 15.29 -0.82
C ASP A 908 16.36 15.13 -1.34
N THR A 909 17.11 14.26 -0.65
CA THR A 909 18.52 14.03 -0.92
C THR A 909 18.82 12.52 -0.99
N VAL A 910 19.57 12.10 -2.01
CA VAL A 910 19.99 10.69 -2.22
C VAL A 910 21.50 10.56 -2.26
N LEU A 911 22.03 9.57 -1.53
CA LEU A 911 23.43 9.16 -1.54
C LEU A 911 23.55 7.75 -2.15
N ILE A 912 24.46 7.57 -3.11
CA ILE A 912 24.81 6.28 -3.71
C ILE A 912 26.28 5.96 -3.35
N PRO A 913 26.53 5.19 -2.28
CA PRO A 913 27.87 5.02 -1.72
C PRO A 913 28.76 4.00 -2.45
N TYR A 914 28.17 3.01 -3.13
CA TYR A 914 28.91 1.90 -3.73
C TYR A 914 28.66 1.83 -5.23
N THR A 915 29.68 2.15 -6.04
CA THR A 915 29.59 2.14 -7.51
C THR A 915 30.58 1.22 -8.20
N THR A 916 31.54 0.65 -7.47
CA THR A 916 32.65 -0.17 -8.01
C THR A 916 32.38 -1.66 -7.99
N ASN A 917 31.25 -2.10 -7.44
CA ASN A 917 30.90 -3.52 -7.41
C ASN A 917 30.60 -4.04 -8.81
N ALA A 918 31.27 -5.14 -9.19
CA ALA A 918 31.10 -5.78 -10.48
C ALA A 918 29.62 -6.14 -10.73
N ILE A 919 29.13 -5.79 -11.92
CA ILE A 919 27.81 -6.13 -12.44
C ILE A 919 27.81 -7.62 -12.81
N VAL A 920 28.71 -8.01 -13.70
CA VAL A 920 29.00 -9.39 -14.08
C VAL A 920 30.33 -9.81 -13.45
N ARG A 921 30.32 -10.85 -12.61
CA ARG A 921 31.55 -11.39 -12.02
C ARG A 921 32.23 -12.32 -13.02
N ARG A 922 33.46 -11.99 -13.43
CA ARG A 922 34.27 -12.82 -14.36
C ARG A 922 34.68 -14.17 -13.74
N ASP A 923 34.78 -14.23 -12.41
CA ASP A 923 35.10 -15.42 -11.63
C ASP A 923 33.89 -16.01 -10.90
N ASP A 924 32.72 -16.13 -11.56
CA ASP A 924 31.73 -17.15 -11.22
C ASP A 924 32.24 -18.56 -11.60
N GLY A 925 33.54 -18.80 -11.36
CA GLY A 925 34.28 -20.00 -11.71
C GLY A 925 33.84 -21.25 -10.93
N ASP A 926 32.82 -21.14 -10.07
CA ASP A 926 32.35 -22.17 -9.14
C ASP A 926 30.84 -22.42 -9.22
N VAL A 927 30.10 -21.79 -10.14
CA VAL A 927 28.64 -21.66 -9.95
C VAL A 927 27.83 -22.59 -10.86
N ASN A 928 26.99 -23.36 -10.18
CA ASN A 928 25.83 -24.06 -10.70
C ASN A 928 24.85 -23.06 -11.33
N ASP A 929 24.78 -22.97 -12.66
CA ASP A 929 24.01 -21.96 -13.38
C ASP A 929 22.97 -22.59 -14.32
N THR A 930 21.79 -21.99 -14.36
CA THR A 930 20.64 -22.44 -15.17
C THR A 930 19.97 -21.23 -15.81
N ILE A 931 19.85 -21.27 -17.14
CA ILE A 931 19.25 -20.23 -17.98
C ILE A 931 18.04 -20.82 -18.70
N VAL A 932 16.88 -20.18 -18.51
CA VAL A 932 15.63 -20.48 -19.24
C VAL A 932 15.19 -19.19 -19.94
N HIS A 933 15.06 -19.26 -21.26
CA HIS A 933 14.59 -18.16 -22.09
C HIS A 933 13.31 -18.58 -22.81
N VAL A 934 12.28 -17.73 -22.76
CA VAL A 934 11.02 -17.94 -23.46
C VAL A 934 10.82 -16.78 -24.41
N SER A 935 10.84 -17.05 -25.70
CA SER A 935 10.65 -16.03 -26.73
C SER A 935 9.19 -15.54 -26.78
N SER A 936 8.97 -14.38 -27.39
CA SER A 936 7.62 -13.83 -27.65
C SER A 936 6.74 -14.73 -28.54
N THR A 937 7.32 -15.76 -29.17
CA THR A 937 6.59 -16.74 -30.00
C THR A 937 6.26 -18.04 -29.26
N GLY A 938 6.62 -18.13 -27.97
CA GLY A 938 6.45 -19.34 -27.15
C GLY A 938 7.56 -20.37 -27.32
N LYS A 939 8.60 -20.12 -28.13
CA LYS A 939 9.80 -20.98 -28.18
C LYS A 939 10.54 -20.91 -26.84
N ILE A 940 10.78 -22.07 -26.23
CA ILE A 940 11.51 -22.24 -24.97
C ILE A 940 12.94 -22.70 -25.28
N GLU A 941 13.93 -22.05 -24.68
CA GLU A 941 15.35 -22.38 -24.77
C GLU A 941 15.90 -22.58 -23.36
N PHE A 942 16.69 -23.64 -23.18
CA PHE A 942 17.19 -24.08 -21.87
C PHE A 942 18.68 -24.38 -21.96
N ALA A 943 19.45 -23.86 -21.03
CA ALA A 943 20.86 -24.17 -20.88
C ALA A 943 21.26 -24.20 -19.41
N TRP A 944 22.24 -25.04 -19.10
CA TRP A 944 22.82 -25.14 -17.77
C TRP A 944 24.33 -25.39 -17.83
N ARG A 945 25.02 -25.05 -16.74
CA ARG A 945 26.44 -25.35 -16.49
C ARG A 945 26.68 -25.69 -15.02
N ARG A 946 27.50 -26.71 -14.76
CA ARG A 946 27.88 -27.19 -13.44
C ARG A 946 29.38 -27.40 -13.39
N VAL A 947 30.05 -26.79 -12.40
CA VAL A 947 31.49 -26.93 -12.20
C VAL A 947 31.75 -27.61 -10.86
N LYS A 948 32.46 -28.75 -10.87
CA LYS A 948 32.88 -29.47 -9.65
C LYS A 948 34.37 -29.28 -9.40
N HIS A 949 34.68 -28.80 -8.20
CA HIS A 949 36.04 -28.69 -7.69
C HIS A 949 36.38 -29.89 -6.81
N VAL A 950 37.51 -30.53 -7.08
CA VAL A 950 38.07 -31.55 -6.19
C VAL A 950 39.48 -31.10 -5.82
N LYS A 951 39.72 -30.87 -4.52
CA LYS A 951 41.03 -30.46 -3.96
C LYS A 951 41.67 -29.27 -4.70
N ASN A 952 40.96 -28.15 -4.83
CA ASN A 952 41.42 -26.91 -5.48
C ASN A 952 41.86 -27.04 -6.95
N LYS A 953 41.36 -28.04 -7.67
CA LYS A 953 41.42 -28.12 -9.14
C LYS A 953 40.00 -28.24 -9.70
N LYS A 954 39.69 -27.51 -10.78
CA LYS A 954 38.50 -27.75 -11.61
C LYS A 954 38.66 -29.12 -12.24
N VAL A 955 37.85 -30.09 -11.83
CA VAL A 955 37.96 -31.47 -12.36
C VAL A 955 36.84 -31.76 -13.36
N ILE A 956 35.67 -31.15 -13.23
CA ILE A 956 34.54 -31.45 -14.13
C ILE A 956 33.70 -30.19 -14.40
N ASP A 957 33.49 -29.86 -15.68
CA ASP A 957 32.66 -28.75 -16.16
C ASP A 957 31.62 -29.32 -17.14
N PHE A 958 30.41 -29.55 -16.66
CA PHE A 958 29.30 -30.02 -17.46
C PHE A 958 28.49 -28.83 -17.96
N LYS A 959 28.30 -28.68 -19.27
CA LYS A 959 27.43 -27.64 -19.84
C LYS A 959 26.69 -28.12 -21.08
N THR A 960 25.53 -27.52 -21.30
CA THR A 960 24.81 -27.65 -22.58
C THR A 960 25.54 -26.92 -23.71
N SER A 961 25.34 -27.35 -24.96
CA SER A 961 25.99 -26.77 -26.14
C SER A 961 25.62 -25.30 -26.39
N GLN A 962 24.42 -24.88 -25.97
CA GLN A 962 23.91 -23.52 -26.17
C GLN A 962 24.28 -22.56 -25.02
N TYR A 963 24.90 -23.06 -23.93
CA TYR A 963 25.15 -22.29 -22.71
C TYR A 963 25.93 -20.99 -22.95
N GLU A 964 27.03 -21.02 -23.71
CA GLU A 964 27.86 -19.82 -23.91
C GLU A 964 27.11 -18.71 -24.68
N SER A 965 26.31 -19.09 -25.67
CA SER A 965 25.50 -18.14 -26.43
C SER A 965 24.43 -17.50 -25.56
N LEU A 966 23.70 -18.31 -24.80
CA LEU A 966 22.64 -17.81 -23.90
C LEU A 966 23.23 -17.01 -22.74
N ARG A 967 24.40 -17.40 -22.21
CA ARG A 967 25.09 -16.66 -21.14
C ARG A 967 25.59 -15.30 -21.61
N THR A 968 26.03 -15.18 -22.86
CA THR A 968 26.43 -13.89 -23.43
C THR A 968 25.22 -12.93 -23.49
N GLY A 969 24.07 -13.39 -24.01
CA GLY A 969 22.84 -12.60 -24.01
C GLY A 969 22.35 -12.23 -22.59
N GLU A 970 22.48 -13.16 -21.64
CA GLU A 970 22.12 -12.94 -20.24
C GLU A 970 23.01 -11.88 -19.56
N ASN A 971 24.32 -11.88 -19.84
CA ASN A 971 25.24 -10.86 -19.34
C ASN A 971 24.88 -9.46 -19.86
N GLU A 972 24.51 -9.34 -21.14
CA GLU A 972 24.06 -8.07 -21.72
C GLU A 972 22.74 -7.59 -21.09
N GLU A 973 21.76 -8.48 -20.89
CA GLU A 973 20.51 -8.14 -20.21
C GLU A 973 20.77 -7.73 -18.75
N GLN A 974 21.68 -8.39 -18.05
CA GLN A 974 22.09 -8.02 -16.70
C GLN A 974 22.69 -6.61 -16.67
N LEU A 975 23.51 -6.25 -17.66
CA LEU A 975 24.07 -4.91 -17.78
C LEU A 975 22.97 -3.86 -18.08
N ARG A 976 22.00 -4.19 -18.93
CA ARG A 976 20.82 -3.34 -19.20
C ARG A 976 19.97 -3.14 -17.95
N GLU A 977 19.71 -4.20 -17.18
CA GLU A 977 18.96 -4.16 -15.93
C GLU A 977 19.69 -3.33 -14.86
N GLU A 978 21.01 -3.49 -14.71
CA GLU A 978 21.80 -2.69 -13.78
C GLU A 978 21.87 -1.21 -14.16
N THR A 979 21.84 -0.91 -15.46
CA THR A 979 21.71 0.48 -15.94
C THR A 979 20.35 1.06 -15.56
N ARG A 980 19.26 0.28 -15.69
CA ARG A 980 17.92 0.66 -15.22
C ARG A 980 17.87 0.82 -13.70
N LEU A 981 18.56 -0.04 -12.95
CA LEU A 981 18.67 0.05 -11.50
C LEU A 981 19.37 1.36 -11.09
N LEU A 982 20.48 1.71 -11.72
CA LEU A 982 21.15 2.99 -11.49
C LEU A 982 20.26 4.19 -11.89
N TYR A 983 19.55 4.10 -13.02
CA TYR A 983 18.55 5.11 -13.42
C TYR A 983 17.47 5.30 -12.34
N VAL A 984 16.92 4.22 -11.79
CA VAL A 984 15.96 4.28 -10.69
C VAL A 984 16.57 4.97 -9.47
N ALA A 985 17.78 4.59 -9.05
CA ALA A 985 18.48 5.16 -7.91
C ALA A 985 18.66 6.69 -8.04
N MET A 986 19.15 7.15 -9.20
CA MET A 986 19.37 8.57 -9.48
C MET A 986 18.05 9.36 -9.49
N THR A 987 16.99 8.81 -10.09
CA THR A 987 15.67 9.48 -10.20
C THR A 987 14.83 9.47 -8.91
N ARG A 988 15.36 8.92 -7.80
CA ARG A 988 14.71 9.05 -6.48
C ARG A 988 14.92 10.41 -5.82
N ALA A 989 15.96 11.13 -6.24
CA ALA A 989 16.33 12.42 -5.67
C ALA A 989 15.42 13.56 -6.17
N GLU A 990 14.95 14.40 -5.25
CA GLU A 990 14.22 15.62 -5.58
C GLU A 990 15.15 16.81 -5.79
N GLU A 991 16.06 17.07 -4.86
CA GLU A 991 16.91 18.26 -4.88
C GLU A 991 18.39 17.94 -5.09
N ARG A 992 18.90 16.92 -4.37
CA ARG A 992 20.34 16.61 -4.35
C ARG A 992 20.63 15.13 -4.55
N LEU A 993 21.68 14.85 -5.32
CA LEU A 993 22.19 13.51 -5.60
C LEU A 993 23.70 13.47 -5.40
N PHE A 994 24.16 12.61 -4.51
CA PHE A 994 25.58 12.38 -4.22
C PHE A 994 25.95 10.95 -4.61
N ILE A 995 26.96 10.78 -5.45
CA ILE A 995 27.43 9.46 -5.89
C ILE A 995 28.93 9.36 -5.61
N TYR A 996 29.34 8.27 -4.96
CA TYR A 996 30.72 8.04 -4.56
C TYR A 996 31.41 7.07 -5.52
N GLU A 997 32.44 7.54 -6.21
CA GLU A 997 33.26 6.86 -7.21
C GLU A 997 34.60 6.43 -6.58
N MET A 998 34.67 5.29 -5.90
CA MET A 998 35.97 4.82 -5.38
C MET A 998 37.01 4.63 -6.50
N ASP A 999 38.25 5.09 -6.28
CA ASP A 999 39.37 4.79 -7.17
C ASP A 999 39.88 3.36 -6.94
N ASP A 1000 39.53 2.47 -7.87
CA ASP A 1000 40.12 1.15 -7.94
C ASP A 1000 41.32 1.17 -8.92
N LYS A 1001 42.46 0.64 -8.48
CA LYS A 1001 43.71 0.58 -9.26
C LYS A 1001 43.65 -0.44 -10.41
N ARG A 1002 42.51 -1.09 -10.61
CA ARG A 1002 42.29 -2.10 -11.66
C ARG A 1002 41.53 -1.49 -12.83
N GLN A 1003 42.27 -1.07 -13.87
CA GLN A 1003 41.67 -0.90 -15.20
C GLN A 1003 41.09 -2.24 -15.64
N THR A 1004 39.76 -2.31 -15.79
CA THR A 1004 39.05 -3.53 -16.17
C THR A 1004 38.47 -3.40 -17.57
N GLY A 1005 39.30 -3.60 -18.61
CA GLY A 1005 38.86 -3.77 -20.00
C GLY A 1005 38.13 -2.57 -20.63
N ASP A 1006 37.77 -2.70 -21.92
CA ASP A 1006 37.05 -1.66 -22.68
C ASP A 1006 35.53 -1.68 -22.45
N GLU A 1007 34.96 -2.76 -21.89
CA GLU A 1007 33.52 -2.92 -21.66
C GLU A 1007 33.10 -2.55 -20.22
N PRO A 1008 31.99 -1.81 -20.04
CA PRO A 1008 31.55 -1.36 -18.72
C PRO A 1008 31.07 -2.54 -17.86
N ASN A 1009 31.58 -2.65 -16.62
CA ASN A 1009 31.20 -3.72 -15.70
C ASN A 1009 30.86 -3.24 -14.28
N THR A 1010 30.79 -1.93 -14.05
CA THR A 1010 30.44 -1.34 -12.76
C THR A 1010 29.55 -0.11 -12.98
N TRP A 1011 28.82 0.34 -11.95
CA TRP A 1011 28.09 1.61 -12.04
C TRP A 1011 29.05 2.79 -12.27
N LYS A 1012 30.28 2.72 -11.75
CA LYS A 1012 31.35 3.70 -12.05
C LYS A 1012 31.65 3.77 -13.55
N ASP A 1013 31.74 2.63 -14.23
CA ASP A 1013 32.00 2.60 -15.68
C ASP A 1013 30.83 3.18 -16.46
N LEU A 1014 29.59 2.85 -16.07
CA LEU A 1014 28.37 3.41 -16.66
C LEU A 1014 28.31 4.93 -16.52
N LEU A 1015 28.65 5.48 -15.35
CA LEU A 1015 28.69 6.93 -15.12
C LEU A 1015 29.77 7.62 -15.96
N LYS A 1016 30.93 6.96 -16.16
CA LYS A 1016 32.03 7.47 -16.99
C LYS A 1016 31.70 7.53 -18.48
N MET A 1017 30.77 6.73 -18.98
CA MET A 1017 30.38 6.75 -20.40
C MET A 1017 29.95 8.15 -20.86
N ALA A 1018 29.25 8.89 -20.00
CA ALA A 1018 28.78 10.25 -20.30
C ALA A 1018 29.88 11.32 -20.25
N ARG A 1019 30.99 11.07 -19.55
CA ARG A 1019 32.15 11.98 -19.50
C ARG A 1019 33.04 11.87 -20.75
N ARG A 1020 32.93 10.76 -21.49
CA ARG A 1020 33.74 10.46 -22.69
C ARG A 1020 33.04 10.84 -24.00
N SER A 1021 31.71 10.97 -23.97
CA SER A 1021 30.85 11.42 -25.08
C SER A 1021 30.70 12.93 -25.09
#